data_AF-A0A1M6X4N1-F1
#
_entry.id   AF-A0A1M6X4N1-F1
#
_cell.length_a   1.000
_cell.length_b   1.000
_cell.length_c   1.000
_cell.angle_alpha   90.00
_cell.angle_beta   90.00
_cell.angle_gamma   90.00
#
_symmetry.space_group_name_H-M   'P 1'
#
loop_
_entity.id
_entity.type
_entity.pdbx_description
1 polymer ?
#
loop_
_entity_poly.entity_id
_entity_poly.type
_entity_poly.pdbx_seq_one_letter_code
_entity_poly.pdbx_strand_id
1 'polypeptide(L)'
;MKKFWMWIGLCASLFVPSFAKLNVSDFQAIVDSMVPESRFGLSVRSVKTGEELVNIRGYEKFTPASTLKTLTTATAIHYLPLDYEPKTFITLDGVQNGKVFNGVVNVRGQGDPNFSGRFYANPFHMLYAMADSIKALGIDSIKGNINLDSSYYKGPWKSNPDNWRKNFFDAWYGAEIAPLNFNDNCGLLKIKPGKKVGDPAIVTVEPDIGYTEVRNLLKTAQKPKKRRRKLKWEYALDPERNIVTVSGDFDIESDSAQVAFPIRNPVLYFDAAFKQALKDRGLTFVPAEIPEGAADSAAKMQKRFVFSAAPLLSILDEINQKSQNYHAETLLRNMGAELANDGSVEGGKTLEQKFLAEAGISGEDFEVYDGSGLSFRNRLKPSSETKLLAFMARHPKGEYYIRSFASPGVGSGSSRMKELKYPWLTQFKTGFIGEVHGLAGYIQTMDGDTLTVAMYLNETNKNPDVISKDVLDTLWMRLINQTNDNYGSLMEMKSMWQEARGIGDLPARLDFFSSKLIGRPYLLGPMGESYLGNIDSKPLVYMDSLDCVTYVEHALAMALAPSADSIFSTHQKIRYYDGQIDFSYRKHYLIADWVGAGDFARVVEMPGDTTIVRTMQKNAFFKAKNLKYLVNGVPAEDPKVDIRYLPYDKAVELMSKPYEGPLLVLGVAFISKKSIIDAYHTGFVVFIPGELPRVRHASSLKKRVVEMNMVDYLKSSKGKLPGISLFEFIQK
;
A
#
# COMPACT_ATOMS: atom_id res chain seq x y z
N MET A 1 -5.37 31.72 52.78
CA MET A 1 -5.88 30.82 51.70
C MET A 1 -5.96 31.70 50.45
N LYS A 2 -5.31 31.51 49.30
CA LYS A 2 -4.75 30.36 48.57
C LYS A 2 -3.42 30.80 47.92
N LYS A 3 -2.46 29.88 47.78
CA LYS A 3 -1.15 30.11 47.17
C LYS A 3 -1.26 30.20 45.64
N PHE A 4 -0.64 31.24 45.07
CA PHE A 4 -0.30 31.38 43.66
C PHE A 4 0.70 30.29 43.25
N TRP A 5 0.42 29.54 42.19
CA TRP A 5 1.42 28.72 41.49
C TRP A 5 1.55 29.25 40.07
N MET A 6 2.70 29.87 39.81
CA MET A 6 3.12 30.37 38.51
C MET A 6 3.63 29.17 37.69
N TRP A 7 2.86 28.78 36.67
CA TRP A 7 3.33 27.81 35.67
C TRP A 7 4.33 28.52 34.76
N ILE A 8 5.62 28.25 34.97
CA ILE A 8 6.66 28.54 33.98
C ILE A 8 6.49 27.47 32.90
N GLY A 9 5.85 27.86 31.80
CA GLY A 9 5.87 27.08 30.56
C GLY A 9 7.30 27.02 30.06
N LEU A 10 7.94 25.86 30.22
CA LEU A 10 9.17 25.54 29.51
C LEU A 10 8.81 25.46 28.03
N CYS A 11 9.17 26.48 27.25
CA CYS A 11 9.16 26.40 25.80
C CYS A 11 10.07 25.23 25.39
N ALA A 12 9.46 24.08 25.09
CA ALA A 12 10.10 23.06 24.30
C ALA A 12 10.35 23.67 22.93
N SER A 13 11.58 24.11 22.68
CA SER A 13 12.07 24.34 21.33
C SER A 13 11.92 23.02 20.58
N LEU A 14 10.86 22.92 19.78
CA LEU A 14 10.73 21.90 18.76
C LEU A 14 11.90 22.14 17.80
N PHE A 15 12.99 21.41 18.01
CA PHE A 15 14.01 21.23 16.99
C PHE A 15 13.33 20.50 15.85
N VAL A 16 12.84 21.27 14.87
CA VAL A 16 12.44 20.74 13.58
C VAL A 16 13.74 20.27 12.92
N PRO A 17 13.93 18.97 12.64
CA PRO A 17 15.05 18.56 11.82
C PRO A 17 14.93 19.32 10.50
N SER A 18 15.88 20.22 10.25
CA SER A 18 16.00 20.89 8.97
C SER A 18 16.24 19.80 7.95
N PHE A 19 15.28 19.56 7.06
CA PHE A 19 15.60 18.92 5.79
C PHE A 19 16.86 19.62 5.28
N ALA A 20 17.90 18.85 4.90
CA ALA A 20 18.81 19.38 3.90
C ALA A 20 17.91 19.77 2.73
N LYS A 21 17.77 21.08 2.44
CA LYS A 21 16.79 21.59 1.48
C LYS A 21 16.87 20.72 0.22
N LEU A 22 15.77 20.03 -0.12
CA LEU A 22 15.66 19.27 -1.37
C LEU A 22 16.11 20.20 -2.49
N ASN A 23 17.18 19.87 -3.22
CA ASN A 23 17.69 20.78 -4.24
C ASN A 23 16.80 20.68 -5.50
N VAL A 24 15.80 21.56 -5.57
CA VAL A 24 14.71 21.54 -6.57
C VAL A 24 15.14 22.04 -7.94
N SER A 25 16.17 22.90 -8.04
CA SER A 25 16.58 23.52 -9.32
C SER A 25 16.88 22.50 -10.41
N ASP A 26 17.35 21.32 -10.01
CA ASP A 26 17.77 20.29 -10.93
C ASP A 26 16.59 19.47 -11.50
N PHE A 27 15.39 19.54 -10.91
CA PHE A 27 14.24 18.74 -11.36
C PHE A 27 13.68 19.27 -12.68
N GLN A 28 13.45 20.58 -12.78
CA GLN A 28 12.99 21.21 -14.02
C GLN A 28 14.03 21.03 -15.14
N ALA A 29 15.32 21.22 -14.84
CA ALA A 29 16.39 21.05 -15.82
C ALA A 29 16.47 19.63 -16.42
N ILE A 30 16.25 18.60 -15.59
CA ILE A 30 16.17 17.20 -16.07
C ILE A 30 14.99 17.02 -17.01
N VAL A 31 13.81 17.56 -16.66
CA VAL A 31 12.63 17.46 -17.52
C VAL A 31 12.85 18.19 -18.85
N ASP A 32 13.35 19.42 -18.82
CA ASP A 32 13.62 20.21 -20.02
C ASP A 32 14.62 19.51 -20.96
N SER A 33 15.57 18.75 -20.39
CA SER A 33 16.53 17.96 -21.17
C SER A 33 15.96 16.66 -21.75
N MET A 34 15.11 15.96 -21.01
CA MET A 34 14.63 14.62 -21.40
C MET A 34 13.31 14.64 -22.17
N VAL A 35 12.44 15.60 -21.84
CA VAL A 35 11.09 15.74 -22.40
C VAL A 35 10.86 17.24 -22.72
N PRO A 36 11.61 17.79 -23.70
CA PRO A 36 11.54 19.20 -24.04
C PRO A 36 10.12 19.62 -24.45
N GLU A 37 9.83 20.91 -24.21
CA GLU A 37 8.54 21.57 -24.52
C GLU A 37 7.33 21.00 -23.76
N SER A 38 7.52 20.04 -22.86
CA SER A 38 6.46 19.54 -22.00
C SER A 38 6.15 20.50 -20.86
N ARG A 39 4.91 20.44 -20.38
CA ARG A 39 4.47 21.17 -19.21
C ARG A 39 4.60 20.29 -17.97
N PHE A 40 5.55 20.63 -17.09
CA PHE A 40 5.81 19.91 -15.85
C PHE A 40 5.18 20.58 -14.62
N GLY A 41 4.58 19.77 -13.74
CA GLY A 41 4.08 20.16 -12.43
C GLY A 41 4.54 19.18 -11.35
N LEU A 42 4.98 19.70 -10.20
CA LEU A 42 5.43 18.93 -9.05
C LEU A 42 4.96 19.61 -7.75
N SER A 43 4.46 18.80 -6.82
CA SER A 43 4.36 19.16 -5.40
C SER A 43 4.93 18.03 -4.56
N VAL A 44 5.67 18.38 -3.51
CA VAL A 44 6.12 17.46 -2.44
C VAL A 44 5.74 18.08 -1.11
N ARG A 45 5.09 17.31 -0.24
CA ARG A 45 4.60 17.78 1.06
C ARG A 45 4.94 16.81 2.16
N SER A 46 5.40 17.35 3.29
CA SER A 46 5.58 16.61 4.54
C SER A 46 4.22 16.26 5.16
N VAL A 47 3.99 14.99 5.44
CA VAL A 47 2.82 14.53 6.20
C VAL A 47 2.95 14.88 7.68
N LYS A 48 4.16 14.96 8.23
CA LYS A 48 4.37 15.31 9.64
C LYS A 48 4.10 16.79 9.92
N THR A 49 4.68 17.69 9.14
CA THR A 49 4.56 19.16 9.36
C THR A 49 3.41 19.77 8.57
N GLY A 50 2.96 19.12 7.48
CA GLY A 50 2.02 19.69 6.53
C GLY A 50 2.66 20.71 5.56
N GLU A 51 3.96 20.99 5.68
CA GLU A 51 4.68 21.95 4.84
C GLU A 51 4.85 21.43 3.40
N GLU A 52 4.66 22.31 2.41
CA GLU A 52 5.01 22.02 1.02
C GLU A 52 6.50 22.27 0.83
N LEU A 53 7.28 21.19 0.70
CA LEU A 53 8.73 21.20 0.63
C LEU A 53 9.23 21.56 -0.78
N VAL A 54 8.48 21.16 -1.80
CA VAL A 54 8.81 21.40 -3.22
C VAL A 54 7.56 21.80 -3.97
N ASN A 55 7.68 22.84 -4.81
CA ASN A 55 6.62 23.28 -5.69
C ASN A 55 7.20 23.73 -7.04
N ILE A 56 6.79 23.07 -8.12
CA ILE A 56 6.98 23.53 -9.50
C ILE A 56 5.59 23.54 -10.13
N ARG A 57 5.05 24.73 -10.42
CA ARG A 57 3.68 24.90 -10.96
C ARG A 57 2.59 24.15 -10.15
N GLY A 58 2.82 23.91 -8.87
CA GLY A 58 1.95 23.09 -8.02
C GLY A 58 0.56 23.70 -7.79
N TYR A 59 0.40 25.00 -8.03
CA TYR A 59 -0.87 25.72 -7.92
C TYR A 59 -1.62 25.85 -9.24
N GLU A 60 -1.03 25.39 -10.35
CA GLU A 60 -1.68 25.39 -11.66
C GLU A 60 -2.43 24.07 -11.90
N LYS A 61 -3.39 24.10 -12.83
CA LYS A 61 -4.20 22.93 -13.18
C LYS A 61 -3.49 22.02 -14.18
N PHE A 62 -3.54 20.72 -13.95
CA PHE A 62 -3.01 19.67 -14.83
C PHE A 62 -4.08 18.62 -15.09
N THR A 63 -4.08 18.06 -16.29
CA THR A 63 -4.85 16.83 -16.57
C THR A 63 -4.24 15.67 -15.80
N PRO A 64 -4.99 15.00 -14.89
CA PRO A 64 -4.40 14.00 -14.01
C PRO A 64 -4.22 12.62 -14.64
N ALA A 65 -4.97 12.32 -15.70
CA ALA A 65 -5.19 10.95 -16.14
C ALA A 65 -5.65 10.07 -14.95
N SER A 66 -5.23 8.80 -14.92
CA SER A 66 -5.61 7.85 -13.86
C SER A 66 -5.11 8.17 -12.44
N THR A 67 -4.33 9.24 -12.21
CA THR A 67 -4.10 9.67 -10.82
C THR A 67 -5.37 10.20 -10.17
N LEU A 68 -6.38 10.66 -10.95
CA LEU A 68 -7.67 11.10 -10.40
C LEU A 68 -8.37 10.04 -9.52
N LYS A 69 -8.10 8.76 -9.78
CA LYS A 69 -8.63 7.64 -8.99
C LYS A 69 -8.25 7.73 -7.50
N THR A 70 -7.19 8.47 -7.14
CA THR A 70 -6.84 8.76 -5.75
C THR A 70 -8.01 9.46 -5.03
N LEU A 71 -8.64 10.45 -5.66
CA LEU A 71 -9.82 11.12 -5.12
C LEU A 71 -11.02 10.18 -4.97
N THR A 72 -11.34 9.43 -6.02
CA THR A 72 -12.49 8.51 -6.01
C THR A 72 -12.32 7.43 -4.94
N THR A 73 -11.12 6.85 -4.82
CA THR A 73 -10.85 5.80 -3.83
C THR A 73 -10.70 6.34 -2.41
N ALA A 74 -10.17 7.57 -2.23
CA ALA A 74 -10.13 8.24 -0.93
C ALA A 74 -11.54 8.54 -0.42
N THR A 75 -12.41 9.06 -1.29
CA THR A 75 -13.83 9.34 -0.99
C THR A 75 -14.56 8.05 -0.59
N ALA A 76 -14.32 6.95 -1.31
CA ALA A 76 -14.91 5.65 -0.99
C ALA A 76 -14.47 5.12 0.37
N ILE A 77 -13.17 5.14 0.68
CA ILE A 77 -12.66 4.69 1.98
C ILE A 77 -13.19 5.55 3.13
N HIS A 78 -13.35 6.85 2.89
CA HIS A 78 -13.85 7.78 3.89
C HIS A 78 -15.30 7.43 4.28
N TYR A 79 -16.20 7.31 3.30
CA TYR A 79 -17.63 7.12 3.59
C TYR A 79 -18.10 5.68 3.71
N LEU A 80 -17.53 4.74 2.95
CA LEU A 80 -17.96 3.35 2.95
C LEU A 80 -17.22 2.53 4.03
N PRO A 81 -17.89 1.52 4.63
CA PRO A 81 -17.20 0.57 5.48
C PRO A 81 -16.25 -0.31 4.64
N LEU A 82 -15.18 -0.84 5.25
CA LEU A 82 -14.14 -1.59 4.52
C LEU A 82 -14.65 -2.92 3.95
N ASP A 83 -15.71 -3.46 4.54
CA ASP A 83 -16.47 -4.64 4.12
C ASP A 83 -17.72 -4.28 3.29
N TYR A 84 -17.80 -3.06 2.75
CA TYR A 84 -18.86 -2.70 1.81
C TYR A 84 -18.81 -3.61 0.57
N GLU A 85 -19.97 -4.12 0.18
CA GLU A 85 -20.15 -5.03 -0.94
C GLU A 85 -21.38 -4.60 -1.77
N PRO A 86 -21.23 -4.30 -3.07
CA PRO A 86 -22.37 -4.12 -3.96
C PRO A 86 -23.16 -5.43 -4.07
N LYS A 87 -24.48 -5.37 -3.98
CA LYS A 87 -25.33 -6.56 -3.97
C LYS A 87 -26.04 -6.78 -5.30
N THR A 88 -26.22 -8.06 -5.65
CA THR A 88 -27.16 -8.49 -6.68
C THR A 88 -28.26 -9.33 -6.03
N PHE A 89 -29.50 -8.96 -6.28
CA PHE A 89 -30.69 -9.61 -5.73
C PHE A 89 -31.37 -10.45 -6.80
N ILE A 90 -31.77 -11.67 -6.44
CA ILE A 90 -32.67 -12.49 -7.23
C ILE A 90 -33.93 -12.71 -6.43
N THR A 91 -35.08 -12.37 -7.00
CA THR A 91 -36.40 -12.67 -6.42
C THR A 91 -37.19 -13.54 -7.39
N LEU A 92 -37.52 -14.76 -6.97
CA LEU A 92 -38.48 -15.62 -7.65
C LEU A 92 -39.88 -15.21 -7.21
N ASP A 93 -40.70 -14.74 -8.14
CA ASP A 93 -42.08 -14.33 -7.93
C ASP A 93 -43.02 -15.17 -8.82
N GLY A 94 -43.70 -16.15 -8.25
CA GLY A 94 -44.53 -17.08 -9.02
C GLY A 94 -44.96 -18.31 -8.24
N VAL A 95 -45.31 -19.39 -8.93
CA VAL A 95 -45.76 -20.66 -8.32
C VAL A 95 -44.87 -21.81 -8.75
N GLN A 96 -44.40 -22.59 -7.77
CA GLN A 96 -43.64 -23.81 -8.02
C GLN A 96 -44.57 -25.03 -8.00
N ASN A 97 -44.63 -25.76 -9.12
CA ASN A 97 -45.37 -27.01 -9.28
C ASN A 97 -44.38 -28.16 -9.48
N GLY A 98 -44.07 -28.87 -8.39
CA GLY A 98 -43.01 -29.89 -8.40
C GLY A 98 -41.65 -29.27 -8.71
N LYS A 99 -41.04 -29.67 -9.84
CA LYS A 99 -39.74 -29.13 -10.30
C LYS A 99 -39.84 -27.93 -11.24
N VAL A 100 -41.07 -27.54 -11.62
CA VAL A 100 -41.30 -26.44 -12.56
C VAL A 100 -41.73 -25.19 -11.80
N PHE A 101 -40.95 -24.11 -11.90
CA PHE A 101 -41.33 -22.78 -11.44
C PHE A 101 -42.00 -22.01 -12.58
N ASN A 102 -43.20 -21.48 -12.33
CA ASN A 102 -43.96 -20.64 -13.27
C ASN A 102 -44.03 -19.22 -12.71
N GLY A 103 -43.32 -18.26 -13.29
CA GLY A 103 -43.23 -16.92 -12.71
C GLY A 103 -42.14 -16.03 -13.29
N VAL A 104 -41.90 -14.91 -12.60
CA VAL A 104 -40.85 -13.95 -12.93
C VAL A 104 -39.62 -14.18 -12.06
N VAL A 105 -38.45 -14.26 -12.69
CA VAL A 105 -37.17 -14.13 -12.02
C VAL A 105 -36.73 -12.67 -12.10
N ASN A 106 -36.90 -11.93 -11.01
CA ASN A 106 -36.47 -10.53 -10.93
C ASN A 106 -35.01 -10.47 -10.49
N VAL A 107 -34.15 -9.85 -11.29
CA VAL A 107 -32.74 -9.63 -10.96
C VAL A 107 -32.47 -8.14 -10.87
N ARG A 108 -31.98 -7.68 -9.72
CA ARG A 108 -31.60 -6.27 -9.48
C ARG A 108 -30.16 -6.21 -9.03
N GLY A 109 -29.32 -5.53 -9.80
CA GLY A 109 -27.90 -5.35 -9.46
C GLY A 109 -27.63 -3.98 -8.87
N GLN A 110 -26.60 -3.89 -8.03
CA GLN A 110 -26.05 -2.63 -7.50
C GLN A 110 -24.69 -2.28 -8.13
N GLY A 111 -24.39 -2.81 -9.32
CA GLY A 111 -23.13 -2.54 -10.01
C GLY A 111 -21.94 -3.17 -9.31
N ASP A 112 -21.96 -4.49 -9.09
CA ASP A 112 -20.78 -5.21 -8.63
C ASP A 112 -19.82 -5.45 -9.82
N PRO A 113 -18.60 -4.88 -9.83
CA PRO A 113 -17.68 -5.06 -10.94
C PRO A 113 -16.96 -6.42 -10.90
N ASN A 114 -17.06 -7.17 -9.80
CA ASN A 114 -16.31 -8.42 -9.59
C ASN A 114 -17.06 -9.68 -10.02
N PHE A 115 -18.16 -9.54 -10.77
CA PHE A 115 -18.74 -10.60 -11.58
C PHE A 115 -17.86 -10.87 -12.82
N SER A 116 -16.56 -11.12 -12.59
CA SER A 116 -15.51 -11.11 -13.60
C SER A 116 -14.45 -12.18 -13.36
N GLY A 117 -13.82 -12.60 -14.46
CA GLY A 117 -12.62 -13.44 -14.47
C GLY A 117 -11.38 -12.80 -13.83
N ARG A 118 -11.45 -11.53 -13.43
CA ARG A 118 -10.34 -10.83 -12.74
C ARG A 118 -10.22 -11.22 -11.27
N PHE A 119 -11.36 -11.35 -10.60
CA PHE A 119 -11.42 -11.72 -9.19
C PHE A 119 -11.58 -13.23 -9.01
N TYR A 120 -12.43 -13.86 -9.83
CA TYR A 120 -12.61 -15.30 -9.84
C TYR A 120 -11.91 -15.93 -11.04
N ALA A 121 -11.34 -17.13 -10.87
CA ALA A 121 -10.72 -17.86 -12.00
C ALA A 121 -11.70 -18.17 -13.15
N ASN A 122 -13.00 -18.24 -12.84
CA ASN A 122 -14.08 -18.41 -13.81
C ASN A 122 -15.04 -17.22 -13.73
N PRO A 123 -15.28 -16.47 -14.83
CA PRO A 123 -16.21 -15.33 -14.83
C PRO A 123 -17.65 -15.71 -14.45
N PHE A 124 -18.05 -16.97 -14.63
CA PHE A 124 -19.39 -17.46 -14.26
C PHE A 124 -19.55 -17.80 -12.78
N HIS A 125 -18.52 -17.68 -11.95
CA HIS A 125 -18.55 -18.12 -10.54
C HIS A 125 -19.82 -17.64 -9.80
N MET A 126 -20.14 -16.35 -9.89
CA MET A 126 -21.31 -15.77 -9.24
C MET A 126 -22.64 -16.18 -9.91
N LEU A 127 -22.68 -16.24 -11.24
CA LEU A 127 -23.88 -16.65 -11.98
C LEU A 127 -24.23 -18.12 -11.74
N TYR A 128 -23.22 -18.96 -11.54
CA TYR A 128 -23.41 -20.34 -11.13
C TYR A 128 -23.95 -20.46 -9.71
N ALA A 129 -23.43 -19.68 -8.75
CA ALA A 129 -24.00 -19.65 -7.40
C ALA A 129 -25.48 -19.22 -7.40
N MET A 130 -25.84 -18.29 -8.28
CA MET A 130 -27.23 -17.88 -8.51
C MET A 130 -28.09 -19.03 -9.05
N ALA A 131 -27.64 -19.71 -10.10
CA ALA A 131 -28.34 -20.85 -10.68
C ALA A 131 -28.46 -22.01 -9.68
N ASP A 132 -27.39 -22.35 -8.97
CA ASP A 132 -27.37 -23.40 -7.95
C ASP A 132 -28.36 -23.10 -6.81
N SER A 133 -28.50 -21.83 -6.41
CA SER A 133 -29.46 -21.39 -5.38
C SER A 133 -30.91 -21.62 -5.81
N ILE A 134 -31.24 -21.39 -7.08
CA ILE A 134 -32.57 -21.71 -7.64
C ILE A 134 -32.77 -23.23 -7.68
N LYS A 135 -31.77 -23.98 -8.14
CA LYS A 135 -31.81 -25.44 -8.21
C LYS A 135 -31.99 -26.09 -6.84
N ALA A 136 -31.40 -25.52 -5.80
CA ALA A 136 -31.52 -26.00 -4.42
C ALA A 136 -32.97 -25.97 -3.88
N LEU A 137 -33.87 -25.19 -4.50
CA LEU A 137 -35.31 -25.23 -4.21
C LEU A 137 -36.03 -26.44 -4.84
N GLY A 138 -35.30 -27.35 -5.50
CA GLY A 138 -35.84 -28.48 -6.24
C GLY A 138 -36.38 -28.11 -7.62
N ILE A 139 -36.07 -26.91 -8.12
CA ILE A 139 -36.47 -26.43 -9.44
C ILE A 139 -35.48 -26.97 -10.49
N ASP A 140 -35.99 -27.52 -11.60
CA ASP A 140 -35.20 -27.87 -12.79
C ASP A 140 -35.65 -27.10 -14.06
N SER A 141 -36.81 -26.46 -14.01
CA SER A 141 -37.40 -25.75 -15.14
C SER A 141 -38.04 -24.44 -14.69
N ILE A 142 -37.72 -23.35 -15.37
CA ILE A 142 -38.29 -22.01 -15.16
C ILE A 142 -39.12 -21.66 -16.40
N LYS A 143 -40.44 -21.53 -16.23
CA LYS A 143 -41.36 -21.05 -17.26
C LYS A 143 -41.81 -19.64 -16.92
N GLY A 144 -41.51 -18.67 -17.77
CA GLY A 144 -41.89 -17.27 -17.54
C GLY A 144 -40.84 -16.30 -18.03
N ASN A 145 -40.62 -15.22 -17.27
CA ASN A 145 -39.78 -14.10 -17.68
C ASN A 145 -38.61 -13.88 -16.72
N ILE A 146 -37.48 -13.41 -17.25
CA ILE A 146 -36.39 -12.83 -16.45
C ILE A 146 -36.52 -11.31 -16.59
N ASN A 147 -36.77 -10.63 -15.48
CA ASN A 147 -36.86 -9.19 -15.42
C ASN A 147 -35.56 -8.62 -14.86
N LEU A 148 -34.89 -7.75 -15.62
CA LEU A 148 -33.61 -7.14 -15.25
C LEU A 148 -33.84 -5.69 -14.84
N ASP A 149 -33.76 -5.43 -13.54
CA ASP A 149 -33.90 -4.10 -12.97
C ASP A 149 -32.57 -3.35 -13.02
N SER A 150 -32.49 -2.40 -13.94
CA SER A 150 -31.35 -1.50 -14.11
C SER A 150 -31.56 -0.12 -13.47
N SER A 151 -32.55 0.06 -12.60
CA SER A 151 -32.90 1.38 -12.03
C SER A 151 -31.92 1.89 -10.96
N TYR A 152 -30.97 1.07 -10.50
CA TYR A 152 -29.99 1.48 -9.49
C TYR A 152 -29.05 2.59 -9.99
N TYR A 153 -28.75 2.60 -11.28
CA TYR A 153 -28.00 3.67 -11.92
C TYR A 153 -28.93 4.56 -12.75
N LYS A 154 -28.63 5.86 -12.80
CA LYS A 154 -29.35 6.84 -13.63
C LYS A 154 -28.51 7.26 -14.83
N GLY A 155 -29.17 7.49 -15.96
CA GLY A 155 -28.53 8.04 -17.17
C GLY A 155 -28.00 6.98 -18.14
N PRO A 156 -27.30 7.40 -19.21
CA PRO A 156 -26.77 6.45 -20.19
C PRO A 156 -25.63 5.62 -19.61
N TRP A 157 -25.58 4.34 -19.99
CA TRP A 157 -24.51 3.40 -19.61
C TRP A 157 -23.16 3.77 -20.24
N LYS A 158 -23.21 4.44 -21.40
CA LYS A 158 -22.06 5.08 -22.04
C LYS A 158 -21.74 6.39 -21.34
N SER A 159 -20.45 6.64 -21.08
CA SER A 159 -19.99 7.96 -20.62
C SER A 159 -20.34 9.05 -21.63
N ASN A 160 -20.39 10.31 -21.17
CA ASN A 160 -20.69 11.45 -22.04
C ASN A 160 -19.60 11.57 -23.15
N PRO A 161 -19.98 11.61 -24.43
CA PRO A 161 -19.03 11.77 -25.54
C PRO A 161 -18.28 13.11 -25.53
N ASP A 162 -18.75 14.11 -24.79
CA ASP A 162 -18.03 15.36 -24.55
C ASP A 162 -16.89 15.20 -23.53
N ASN A 163 -16.91 14.11 -22.75
CA ASN A 163 -15.90 13.81 -21.74
C ASN A 163 -14.87 12.80 -22.27
N TRP A 164 -15.31 11.77 -22.98
CA TRP A 164 -14.43 10.71 -23.49
C TRP A 164 -14.22 10.81 -25.01
N ARG A 165 -13.00 10.56 -25.48
CA ARG A 165 -12.72 10.51 -26.92
C ARG A 165 -13.50 9.36 -27.56
N LYS A 166 -14.04 9.58 -28.77
CA LYS A 166 -14.89 8.58 -29.46
C LYS A 166 -14.26 7.19 -29.58
N ASN A 167 -12.97 7.13 -29.89
CA ASN A 167 -12.25 5.86 -30.02
C ASN A 167 -12.01 5.14 -28.68
N PHE A 168 -12.22 5.78 -27.53
CA PHE A 168 -12.10 5.12 -26.23
C PHE A 168 -13.25 4.15 -25.96
N PHE A 169 -14.44 4.42 -26.52
CA PHE A 169 -15.60 3.53 -26.39
C PHE A 169 -15.43 2.19 -27.13
N ASP A 170 -14.39 2.08 -27.98
CA ASP A 170 -14.07 0.85 -28.72
C ASP A 170 -12.92 0.06 -28.07
N ALA A 171 -12.37 0.57 -26.97
CA ALA A 171 -11.33 -0.07 -26.19
C ALA A 171 -11.90 -0.60 -24.86
N TRP A 172 -11.35 -1.71 -24.37
CA TRP A 172 -11.82 -2.38 -23.15
C TRP A 172 -11.88 -1.45 -21.92
N TYR A 173 -11.00 -0.45 -21.86
CA TYR A 173 -10.93 0.51 -20.76
C TYR A 173 -12.00 1.62 -20.82
N GLY A 174 -12.82 1.64 -21.87
CA GLY A 174 -13.96 2.54 -22.06
C GLY A 174 -15.29 1.78 -22.17
N ALA A 175 -15.38 0.59 -21.57
CA ALA A 175 -16.60 -0.21 -21.53
C ALA A 175 -17.77 0.53 -20.84
N GLU A 176 -19.00 0.18 -21.24
CA GLU A 176 -20.23 0.72 -20.68
C GLU A 176 -20.41 0.32 -19.21
N ILE A 177 -20.94 1.24 -18.40
CA ILE A 177 -21.13 1.09 -16.96
C ILE A 177 -22.62 0.87 -16.68
N ALA A 178 -22.97 -0.32 -16.19
CA ALA A 178 -24.34 -0.69 -15.88
C ALA A 178 -24.44 -1.26 -14.45
N PRO A 179 -25.65 -1.37 -13.88
CA PRO A 179 -25.83 -1.96 -12.54
C PRO A 179 -25.85 -3.50 -12.55
N LEU A 180 -26.01 -4.12 -13.72
CA LEU A 180 -25.92 -5.57 -13.94
C LEU A 180 -24.79 -5.83 -14.92
N ASN A 181 -23.77 -6.55 -14.47
CA ASN A 181 -22.48 -6.62 -15.14
C ASN A 181 -21.95 -8.04 -15.21
N PHE A 182 -21.22 -8.33 -16.26
CA PHE A 182 -20.56 -9.61 -16.45
C PHE A 182 -19.23 -9.41 -17.16
N ASN A 183 -18.17 -9.98 -16.60
CA ASN A 183 -16.82 -10.04 -17.16
C ASN A 183 -16.25 -8.65 -17.54
N ASP A 184 -16.31 -7.69 -16.62
CA ASP A 184 -15.93 -6.27 -16.82
C ASP A 184 -16.62 -5.60 -18.03
N ASN A 185 -17.78 -6.15 -18.43
CA ASN A 185 -18.49 -5.76 -19.65
C ASN A 185 -17.61 -5.85 -20.89
N CYS A 186 -16.73 -6.86 -20.93
CA CYS A 186 -15.77 -7.10 -22.00
C CYS A 186 -15.83 -8.56 -22.49
N GLY A 187 -15.49 -8.73 -23.77
CA GLY A 187 -15.18 -10.02 -24.38
C GLY A 187 -13.71 -10.08 -24.80
N LEU A 188 -13.20 -11.29 -25.03
CA LEU A 188 -11.85 -11.53 -25.53
C LEU A 188 -11.91 -12.16 -26.93
N LEU A 189 -11.44 -11.44 -27.95
CA LEU A 189 -11.19 -12.02 -29.25
C LEU A 189 -9.94 -12.88 -29.20
N LYS A 190 -10.03 -14.12 -29.69
CA LYS A 190 -8.89 -15.01 -29.94
C LYS A 190 -8.80 -15.28 -31.44
N ILE A 191 -7.62 -15.07 -32.00
CA ILE A 191 -7.36 -15.15 -33.44
C ILE A 191 -6.24 -16.18 -33.66
N LYS A 192 -6.44 -17.08 -34.62
CA LYS A 192 -5.44 -18.04 -35.11
C LYS A 192 -5.41 -18.04 -36.64
N PRO A 193 -4.30 -18.39 -37.28
CA PRO A 193 -4.28 -18.54 -38.73
C PRO A 193 -5.16 -19.73 -39.15
N GLY A 194 -5.66 -19.65 -40.37
CA GLY A 194 -6.22 -20.79 -41.10
C GLY A 194 -5.14 -21.80 -41.47
N LYS A 195 -5.53 -22.93 -42.09
CA LYS A 195 -4.59 -24.02 -42.38
C LYS A 195 -3.62 -23.68 -43.50
N LYS A 196 -4.01 -22.83 -44.45
CA LYS A 196 -3.22 -22.43 -45.62
C LYS A 196 -3.34 -20.93 -45.88
N VAL A 197 -2.36 -20.38 -46.60
CA VAL A 197 -2.42 -19.01 -47.12
C VAL A 197 -3.65 -18.86 -48.02
N GLY A 198 -4.44 -17.82 -47.79
CA GLY A 198 -5.71 -17.55 -48.46
C GLY A 198 -6.94 -18.01 -47.68
N ASP A 199 -6.81 -18.94 -46.73
CA ASP A 199 -7.91 -19.40 -45.88
C ASP A 199 -8.38 -18.27 -44.94
N PRO A 200 -9.67 -18.20 -44.57
CA PRO A 200 -10.11 -17.37 -43.45
C PRO A 200 -9.33 -17.70 -42.18
N ALA A 201 -8.89 -16.67 -41.45
CA ALA A 201 -8.36 -16.87 -40.10
C ALA A 201 -9.47 -17.37 -39.17
N ILE A 202 -9.10 -18.06 -38.10
CA ILE A 202 -10.05 -18.51 -37.08
C ILE A 202 -10.20 -17.40 -36.05
N VAL A 203 -11.41 -16.85 -35.90
CA VAL A 203 -11.73 -15.79 -34.93
C VAL A 203 -12.83 -16.29 -34.01
N THR A 204 -12.56 -16.31 -32.70
CA THR A 204 -13.51 -16.72 -31.65
C THR A 204 -13.61 -15.67 -30.56
N VAL A 205 -14.73 -15.62 -29.85
CA VAL A 205 -14.94 -14.75 -28.67
C VAL A 205 -14.99 -15.60 -27.42
N GLU A 206 -14.46 -15.09 -26.31
CA GLU A 206 -14.54 -15.72 -25.00
C GLU A 206 -15.02 -14.72 -23.92
N PRO A 207 -15.99 -15.10 -23.06
CA PRO A 207 -16.80 -16.33 -23.15
C PRO A 207 -17.77 -16.28 -24.35
N ASP A 208 -17.95 -17.42 -25.04
CA ASP A 208 -18.97 -17.56 -26.07
C ASP A 208 -20.31 -17.97 -25.44
N ILE A 209 -21.18 -16.99 -25.29
CA ILE A 209 -22.54 -17.15 -24.75
C ILE A 209 -23.63 -16.84 -25.79
N GLY A 210 -23.26 -16.82 -27.07
CA GLY A 210 -24.19 -16.48 -28.16
C GLY A 210 -24.66 -15.03 -28.20
N TYR A 211 -24.03 -14.11 -27.44
CA TYR A 211 -24.40 -12.69 -27.43
C TYR A 211 -23.59 -11.82 -28.40
N THR A 212 -22.34 -12.19 -28.70
CA THR A 212 -21.48 -11.43 -29.63
C THR A 212 -21.56 -12.02 -31.02
N GLU A 213 -21.95 -11.22 -32.02
CA GLU A 213 -21.86 -11.60 -33.43
C GLU A 213 -20.45 -11.29 -33.95
N VAL A 214 -19.72 -12.31 -34.42
CA VAL A 214 -18.40 -12.14 -35.03
C VAL A 214 -18.51 -12.15 -36.55
N ARG A 215 -18.20 -11.01 -37.19
CA ARG A 215 -18.06 -10.89 -38.64
C ARG A 215 -16.61 -11.05 -39.04
N ASN A 216 -16.25 -12.27 -39.43
CA ASN A 216 -14.89 -12.63 -39.80
C ASN A 216 -14.61 -12.36 -41.29
N LEU A 217 -13.87 -11.28 -41.55
CA LEU A 217 -13.33 -10.92 -42.87
C LEU A 217 -11.80 -11.07 -42.92
N LEU A 218 -11.20 -11.67 -41.89
CA LEU A 218 -9.76 -11.79 -41.71
C LEU A 218 -9.22 -12.97 -42.53
N LYS A 219 -8.16 -12.75 -43.29
CA LYS A 219 -7.54 -13.79 -44.13
C LYS A 219 -6.16 -14.17 -43.62
N THR A 220 -5.80 -15.43 -43.83
CA THR A 220 -4.46 -15.96 -43.55
C THR A 220 -3.54 -15.59 -44.71
N ALA A 221 -2.41 -14.96 -44.41
CA ALA A 221 -1.45 -14.48 -45.38
C ALA A 221 -0.03 -14.89 -45.00
N GLN A 222 0.90 -14.89 -45.96
CA GLN A 222 2.32 -15.03 -45.68
C GLN A 222 2.97 -13.64 -45.60
N LYS A 223 3.68 -13.35 -44.51
CA LYS A 223 4.51 -12.14 -44.43
C LYS A 223 5.62 -12.12 -45.51
N PRO A 224 5.81 -11.02 -46.26
CA PRO A 224 6.84 -10.95 -47.29
C PRO A 224 8.27 -11.04 -46.72
N LYS A 225 9.12 -11.93 -47.26
CA LYS A 225 10.52 -12.12 -46.82
C LYS A 225 11.44 -10.90 -47.02
N LYS A 226 11.09 -9.98 -47.94
CA LYS A 226 11.90 -8.80 -48.31
C LYS A 226 11.07 -7.51 -48.30
N ARG A 227 10.64 -7.00 -47.13
CA ARG A 227 10.37 -5.57 -46.84
C ARG A 227 9.72 -5.38 -45.46
N ARG A 228 9.89 -4.17 -44.90
CA ARG A 228 9.26 -3.61 -43.68
C ARG A 228 7.71 -3.59 -43.67
N ARG A 229 7.01 -4.22 -44.61
CA ARG A 229 5.54 -4.22 -44.65
C ARG A 229 5.02 -5.19 -43.58
N LYS A 230 4.52 -4.64 -42.47
CA LYS A 230 3.80 -5.41 -41.46
C LYS A 230 2.45 -5.82 -42.04
N LEU A 231 2.09 -7.10 -41.95
CA LEU A 231 0.69 -7.50 -42.06
C LEU A 231 -0.10 -6.74 -40.99
N LYS A 232 -1.28 -6.27 -41.34
CA LYS A 232 -2.15 -5.51 -40.45
C LYS A 232 -3.52 -6.15 -40.46
N TRP A 233 -4.04 -6.34 -39.27
CA TRP A 233 -5.43 -6.67 -39.03
C TRP A 233 -5.97 -5.67 -38.01
N GLU A 234 -7.28 -5.50 -38.01
CA GLU A 234 -7.99 -4.63 -37.09
C GLU A 234 -9.34 -5.23 -36.73
N TYR A 235 -9.95 -4.70 -35.67
CA TYR A 235 -11.35 -4.95 -35.35
C TYR A 235 -12.12 -3.63 -35.31
N ALA A 236 -13.40 -3.70 -35.65
CA ALA A 236 -14.34 -2.59 -35.54
C ALA A 236 -15.61 -3.08 -34.84
N LEU A 237 -16.19 -2.22 -34.00
CA LEU A 237 -17.43 -2.50 -33.28
C LEU A 237 -18.60 -1.75 -33.90
N ASP A 238 -19.76 -2.39 -33.97
CA ASP A 238 -21.01 -1.69 -34.24
C ASP A 238 -21.29 -0.72 -33.06
N PRO A 239 -21.78 0.51 -33.34
CA PRO A 239 -21.96 1.52 -32.31
C PRO A 239 -23.02 1.13 -31.27
N GLU A 240 -24.03 0.34 -31.65
CA GLU A 240 -25.17 0.02 -30.78
C GLU A 240 -25.36 -1.47 -30.55
N ARG A 241 -25.12 -2.30 -31.56
CA ARG A 241 -25.23 -3.76 -31.45
C ARG A 241 -23.89 -4.36 -31.06
N ASN A 242 -23.94 -5.51 -30.39
CA ASN A 242 -22.72 -6.22 -29.98
C ASN A 242 -22.15 -7.06 -31.13
N ILE A 243 -21.74 -6.38 -32.21
CA ILE A 243 -21.19 -6.98 -33.42
C ILE A 243 -19.74 -6.54 -33.56
N VAL A 244 -18.84 -7.51 -33.71
CA VAL A 244 -17.42 -7.27 -33.92
C VAL A 244 -17.00 -7.75 -35.30
N THR A 245 -16.49 -6.82 -36.11
CA THR A 245 -15.95 -7.13 -37.44
C THR A 245 -14.44 -7.18 -37.37
N VAL A 246 -13.84 -8.28 -37.79
CA VAL A 246 -12.38 -8.47 -37.81
C VAL A 246 -11.92 -8.60 -39.26
N SER A 247 -10.96 -7.79 -39.69
CA SER A 247 -10.55 -7.70 -41.10
C SER A 247 -9.04 -7.54 -41.27
N GLY A 248 -8.56 -7.74 -42.49
CA GLY A 248 -7.15 -7.60 -42.86
C GLY A 248 -6.46 -8.93 -43.11
N ASP A 249 -5.16 -8.98 -42.82
CA ASP A 249 -4.30 -10.14 -43.04
C ASP A 249 -3.62 -10.61 -41.73
N PHE A 250 -3.73 -11.90 -41.43
CA PHE A 250 -3.08 -12.56 -40.29
C PHE A 250 -1.99 -13.51 -40.77
N ASP A 251 -0.79 -13.44 -40.18
CA ASP A 251 0.36 -14.23 -40.65
C ASP A 251 0.17 -15.72 -40.36
N ILE A 252 0.44 -16.57 -41.35
CA ILE A 252 0.36 -18.04 -41.20
C ILE A 252 1.33 -18.59 -40.14
N GLU A 253 2.46 -17.89 -39.94
CA GLU A 253 3.48 -18.24 -38.94
C GLU A 253 3.18 -17.69 -37.54
N SER A 254 2.07 -16.97 -37.33
CA SER A 254 1.68 -16.47 -36.01
C SER A 254 0.92 -17.52 -35.20
N ASP A 255 1.35 -17.80 -33.97
CA ASP A 255 0.68 -18.77 -33.09
C ASP A 255 -0.79 -18.38 -32.78
N SER A 256 -0.98 -17.18 -32.24
CA SER A 256 -2.28 -16.58 -31.98
C SER A 256 -2.16 -15.09 -31.65
N ALA A 257 -3.27 -14.37 -31.73
CA ALA A 257 -3.42 -13.04 -31.14
C ALA A 257 -4.66 -12.99 -30.26
N GLN A 258 -4.62 -12.14 -29.24
CA GLN A 258 -5.76 -11.93 -28.35
C GLN A 258 -5.95 -10.45 -28.08
N VAL A 259 -7.20 -10.00 -28.08
CA VAL A 259 -7.54 -8.59 -27.79
C VAL A 259 -8.87 -8.51 -27.04
N ALA A 260 -8.88 -7.80 -25.92
CA ALA A 260 -10.10 -7.51 -25.19
C ALA A 260 -10.84 -6.35 -25.86
N PHE A 261 -12.16 -6.47 -25.98
CA PHE A 261 -13.03 -5.44 -26.54
C PHE A 261 -14.24 -5.21 -25.62
N PRO A 262 -14.77 -3.98 -25.55
CA PRO A 262 -15.94 -3.66 -24.75
C PRO A 262 -17.21 -4.22 -25.41
N ILE A 263 -18.15 -4.67 -24.59
CA ILE A 263 -19.45 -5.18 -25.02
C ILE A 263 -20.46 -4.03 -25.11
N ARG A 264 -21.37 -4.09 -26.10
CA ARG A 264 -22.53 -3.20 -26.19
C ARG A 264 -23.72 -3.75 -25.41
N ASN A 265 -24.43 -2.89 -24.69
CA ASN A 265 -25.58 -3.24 -23.85
C ASN A 265 -25.25 -4.33 -22.82
N PRO A 266 -24.43 -4.02 -21.81
CA PRO A 266 -23.95 -4.99 -20.83
C PRO A 266 -25.06 -5.67 -20.00
N VAL A 267 -26.23 -5.04 -19.84
CA VAL A 267 -27.37 -5.67 -19.16
C VAL A 267 -27.89 -6.89 -19.93
N LEU A 268 -27.91 -6.84 -21.27
CA LEU A 268 -28.29 -7.99 -22.10
C LEU A 268 -27.16 -9.03 -22.20
N TYR A 269 -25.91 -8.59 -22.06
CA TYR A 269 -24.77 -9.51 -21.93
C TYR A 269 -24.87 -10.32 -20.63
N PHE A 270 -25.24 -9.66 -19.52
CA PHE A 270 -25.54 -10.32 -18.25
C PHE A 270 -26.72 -11.30 -18.41
N ASP A 271 -27.81 -10.91 -19.09
CA ASP A 271 -28.96 -11.80 -19.36
C ASP A 271 -28.53 -13.10 -20.06
N ALA A 272 -27.77 -12.95 -21.16
CA ALA A 272 -27.25 -14.08 -21.92
C ALA A 272 -26.35 -14.98 -21.05
N ALA A 273 -25.49 -14.37 -20.23
CA ALA A 273 -24.59 -15.11 -19.35
C ALA A 273 -25.35 -15.84 -18.24
N PHE A 274 -26.39 -15.21 -17.67
CA PHE A 274 -27.22 -15.82 -16.65
C PHE A 274 -28.03 -16.99 -17.22
N LYS A 275 -28.61 -16.85 -18.41
CA LYS A 275 -29.28 -17.96 -19.12
C LYS A 275 -28.31 -19.11 -19.44
N GLN A 276 -27.09 -18.79 -19.85
CA GLN A 276 -26.04 -19.80 -20.04
C GLN A 276 -25.70 -20.50 -18.72
N ALA A 277 -25.59 -19.76 -17.61
CA ALA A 277 -25.35 -20.33 -16.30
C ALA A 277 -26.48 -21.26 -15.82
N LEU A 278 -27.74 -20.89 -16.04
CA LEU A 278 -28.89 -21.76 -15.78
C LEU A 278 -28.76 -23.07 -16.56
N LYS A 279 -28.49 -22.98 -17.87
CA LYS A 279 -28.31 -24.15 -18.75
C LYS A 279 -27.16 -25.05 -18.28
N ASP A 280 -26.00 -24.49 -17.99
CA ASP A 280 -24.82 -25.23 -17.52
C ASP A 280 -25.08 -25.97 -16.20
N ARG A 281 -25.94 -25.40 -15.34
CA ARG A 281 -26.36 -26.01 -14.07
C ARG A 281 -27.58 -26.93 -14.22
N GLY A 282 -28.07 -27.16 -15.43
CA GLY A 282 -29.19 -28.07 -15.72
C GLY A 282 -30.57 -27.50 -15.40
N LEU A 283 -30.71 -26.17 -15.36
CA LEU A 283 -32.00 -25.47 -15.30
C LEU A 283 -32.45 -25.10 -16.71
N THR A 284 -33.65 -25.54 -17.10
CA THR A 284 -34.23 -25.19 -18.40
C THR A 284 -35.05 -23.91 -18.27
N PHE A 285 -34.69 -22.87 -19.00
CA PHE A 285 -35.49 -21.64 -19.09
C PHE A 285 -36.38 -21.68 -20.34
N VAL A 286 -37.69 -21.50 -20.16
CA VAL A 286 -38.69 -21.44 -21.23
C VAL A 286 -39.44 -20.11 -21.10
N PRO A 287 -39.29 -19.18 -22.06
CA PRO A 287 -40.09 -17.97 -22.11
C PRO A 287 -41.59 -18.30 -22.11
N ALA A 288 -42.36 -17.65 -21.24
CA ALA A 288 -43.81 -17.81 -21.19
C ALA A 288 -44.49 -16.53 -20.68
N GLU A 289 -45.66 -16.22 -21.21
CA GLU A 289 -46.53 -15.21 -20.60
C GLU A 289 -47.08 -15.75 -19.28
N ILE A 290 -47.11 -14.89 -18.26
CA ILE A 290 -47.65 -15.22 -16.95
C ILE A 290 -49.08 -14.70 -16.90
N PRO A 291 -50.09 -15.57 -16.70
CA PRO A 291 -51.49 -15.14 -16.68
C PRO A 291 -51.75 -14.06 -15.62
N GLU A 292 -52.52 -13.03 -15.98
CA GLU A 292 -53.00 -12.02 -15.02
C GLU A 292 -53.74 -12.71 -13.85
N GLY A 293 -53.42 -12.32 -12.62
CA GLY A 293 -54.03 -12.89 -11.39
C GLY A 293 -53.31 -14.11 -10.77
N ALA A 294 -52.29 -14.70 -11.42
CA ALA A 294 -51.46 -15.74 -10.81
C ALA A 294 -50.70 -15.23 -9.55
N ALA A 295 -50.49 -13.91 -9.49
CA ALA A 295 -49.85 -13.18 -8.41
C ALA A 295 -50.66 -13.07 -7.10
N ASP A 296 -51.93 -13.48 -7.08
CA ASP A 296 -52.81 -13.40 -5.88
C ASP A 296 -53.18 -14.77 -5.30
N SER A 297 -52.56 -15.85 -5.78
CA SER A 297 -52.82 -17.20 -5.26
C SER A 297 -52.11 -17.45 -3.91
N ALA A 298 -52.77 -18.19 -3.01
CA ALA A 298 -52.17 -18.64 -1.75
C ALA A 298 -50.96 -19.58 -1.92
N ALA A 299 -50.71 -20.08 -3.14
CA ALA A 299 -49.58 -20.92 -3.52
C ALA A 299 -48.36 -20.12 -4.03
N LYS A 300 -48.41 -18.79 -3.99
CA LYS A 300 -47.36 -17.92 -4.47
C LYS A 300 -46.09 -18.01 -3.62
N MET A 301 -45.00 -18.35 -4.29
CA MET A 301 -43.64 -18.30 -3.78
C MET A 301 -43.04 -16.90 -4.05
N GLN A 302 -42.56 -16.26 -2.98
CA GLN A 302 -41.65 -15.13 -3.07
C GLN A 302 -40.34 -15.49 -2.35
N LYS A 303 -39.33 -15.93 -3.11
CA LYS A 303 -38.01 -16.28 -2.55
C LYS A 303 -36.96 -15.30 -3.03
N ARG A 304 -36.23 -14.72 -2.07
CA ARG A 304 -35.19 -13.74 -2.33
C ARG A 304 -33.81 -14.28 -1.94
N PHE A 305 -32.86 -14.13 -2.85
CA PHE A 305 -31.44 -14.40 -2.66
C PHE A 305 -30.65 -13.10 -2.79
N VAL A 306 -29.51 -13.01 -2.11
CA VAL A 306 -28.58 -11.88 -2.14
C VAL A 306 -27.20 -12.41 -2.43
N PHE A 307 -26.50 -11.79 -3.38
CA PHE A 307 -25.15 -12.16 -3.80
C PHE A 307 -24.25 -10.93 -3.79
N SER A 308 -22.99 -11.13 -3.46
CA SER A 308 -21.90 -10.15 -3.56
C SER A 308 -20.62 -10.89 -3.96
N ALA A 309 -19.83 -10.30 -4.85
CA ALA A 309 -18.65 -10.94 -5.40
C ALA A 309 -17.39 -10.64 -4.58
N ALA A 310 -17.18 -9.39 -4.17
CA ALA A 310 -16.00 -9.02 -3.38
C ALA A 310 -16.22 -7.72 -2.57
N PRO A 311 -15.51 -7.56 -1.43
CA PRO A 311 -15.57 -6.35 -0.63
C PRO A 311 -14.82 -5.17 -1.26
N LEU A 312 -15.04 -3.97 -0.72
CA LEU A 312 -14.44 -2.71 -1.15
C LEU A 312 -12.92 -2.80 -1.31
N LEU A 313 -12.21 -3.46 -0.39
CA LEU A 313 -10.75 -3.61 -0.48
C LEU A 313 -10.29 -4.27 -1.79
N SER A 314 -11.02 -5.25 -2.31
CA SER A 314 -10.70 -5.88 -3.60
C SER A 314 -10.97 -4.95 -4.78
N ILE A 315 -12.01 -4.13 -4.71
CA ILE A 315 -12.29 -3.09 -5.70
C ILE A 315 -11.16 -2.05 -5.71
N LEU A 316 -10.68 -1.64 -4.54
CA LEU A 316 -9.56 -0.70 -4.42
C LEU A 316 -8.27 -1.24 -5.03
N ASP A 317 -7.94 -2.52 -4.81
CA ASP A 317 -6.76 -3.15 -5.40
C ASP A 317 -6.81 -3.15 -6.93
N GLU A 318 -7.96 -3.50 -7.53
CA GLU A 318 -8.14 -3.45 -8.99
C GLU A 318 -8.01 -2.00 -9.53
N ILE A 319 -8.55 -1.02 -8.81
CA ILE A 319 -8.47 0.40 -9.20
C ILE A 319 -7.04 0.93 -9.06
N ASN A 320 -6.39 0.75 -7.92
CA ASN A 320 -5.16 1.45 -7.58
C ASN A 320 -3.91 0.71 -8.07
N GLN A 321 -3.88 -0.63 -8.01
CA GLN A 321 -2.75 -1.41 -8.52
C GLN A 321 -2.84 -1.63 -10.03
N LYS A 322 -4.02 -1.99 -10.56
CA LYS A 322 -4.20 -2.34 -11.99
C LYS A 322 -4.78 -1.19 -12.83
N SER A 323 -5.11 -0.07 -12.20
CA SER A 323 -5.62 1.14 -12.88
C SER A 323 -6.95 0.91 -13.63
N GLN A 324 -7.82 0.04 -13.11
CA GLN A 324 -9.08 -0.31 -13.76
C GLN A 324 -10.07 0.86 -13.81
N ASN A 325 -10.36 1.36 -15.02
CA ASN A 325 -11.31 2.46 -15.24
C ASN A 325 -12.75 2.04 -14.90
N TYR A 326 -13.14 0.86 -15.38
CA TYR A 326 -14.46 0.29 -15.18
C TYR A 326 -14.83 0.21 -13.69
N HIS A 327 -13.89 -0.27 -12.86
CA HIS A 327 -14.08 -0.36 -11.41
C HIS A 327 -14.19 1.02 -10.76
N ALA A 328 -13.40 2.00 -11.17
CA ALA A 328 -13.45 3.37 -10.64
C ALA A 328 -14.79 4.07 -10.97
N GLU A 329 -15.27 3.93 -12.21
CA GLU A 329 -16.56 4.47 -12.65
C GLU A 329 -17.75 3.83 -11.94
N THR A 330 -17.67 2.52 -11.70
CA THR A 330 -18.66 1.75 -10.95
C THR A 330 -18.67 2.18 -9.49
N LEU A 331 -17.50 2.29 -8.86
CA LEU A 331 -17.37 2.74 -7.46
C LEU A 331 -17.90 4.16 -7.26
N LEU A 332 -17.62 5.09 -8.19
CA LEU A 332 -18.14 6.45 -8.14
C LEU A 332 -19.69 6.48 -8.13
N ARG A 333 -20.32 5.69 -9.01
CA ARG A 333 -21.79 5.58 -9.08
C ARG A 333 -22.37 4.84 -7.88
N ASN A 334 -21.69 3.81 -7.37
CA ASN A 334 -22.10 3.05 -6.18
C ASN A 334 -22.17 3.95 -4.96
N MET A 335 -21.15 4.80 -4.74
CA MET A 335 -21.17 5.79 -3.68
C MET A 335 -22.36 6.75 -3.84
N GLY A 336 -22.57 7.30 -5.04
CA GLY A 336 -23.69 8.20 -5.32
C GLY A 336 -25.05 7.54 -5.06
N ALA A 337 -25.24 6.30 -5.50
CA ALA A 337 -26.48 5.55 -5.27
C ALA A 337 -26.71 5.27 -3.77
N GLU A 338 -25.68 4.80 -3.07
CA GLU A 338 -25.78 4.36 -1.67
C GLU A 338 -25.95 5.54 -0.69
N LEU A 339 -25.25 6.66 -0.93
CA LEU A 339 -25.14 7.74 0.05
C LEU A 339 -25.87 9.02 -0.37
N ALA A 340 -26.15 9.20 -1.66
CA ALA A 340 -26.86 10.36 -2.19
C ALA A 340 -28.18 10.01 -2.92
N ASN A 341 -28.57 8.73 -2.95
CA ASN A 341 -29.72 8.23 -3.71
C ASN A 341 -29.68 8.65 -5.21
N ASP A 342 -28.46 8.75 -5.74
CA ASP A 342 -28.18 9.14 -7.10
C ASP A 342 -27.02 8.34 -7.70
N GLY A 343 -27.34 7.20 -8.31
CA GLY A 343 -26.39 6.32 -9.01
C GLY A 343 -25.91 6.88 -10.35
N SER A 344 -25.44 8.12 -10.34
CA SER A 344 -24.95 8.87 -11.49
C SER A 344 -23.52 9.35 -11.24
N VAL A 345 -22.85 9.84 -12.29
CA VAL A 345 -21.54 10.50 -12.14
C VAL A 345 -21.67 11.76 -11.27
N GLU A 346 -22.77 12.50 -11.39
CA GLU A 346 -23.00 13.73 -10.62
C GLU A 346 -23.25 13.44 -9.13
N GLY A 347 -23.97 12.36 -8.82
CA GLY A 347 -24.17 11.89 -7.45
C GLY A 347 -22.85 11.52 -6.77
N GLY A 348 -21.97 10.81 -7.48
CA GLY A 348 -20.61 10.51 -7.01
C GLY A 348 -19.75 11.77 -6.82
N LYS A 349 -19.77 12.69 -7.79
CA LYS A 349 -19.03 13.98 -7.71
C LYS A 349 -19.47 14.82 -6.52
N THR A 350 -20.76 14.82 -6.18
CA THR A 350 -21.26 15.55 -5.01
C THR A 350 -20.61 15.03 -3.71
N LEU A 351 -20.39 13.71 -3.61
CA LEU A 351 -19.68 13.12 -2.48
C LEU A 351 -18.19 13.45 -2.49
N GLU A 352 -17.54 13.45 -3.66
CA GLU A 352 -16.13 13.87 -3.77
C GLU A 352 -15.94 15.33 -3.36
N GLN A 353 -16.84 16.23 -3.77
CA GLN A 353 -16.82 17.64 -3.38
C GLN A 353 -17.03 17.83 -1.87
N LYS A 354 -17.96 17.07 -1.29
CA LYS A 354 -18.19 17.05 0.18
C LYS A 354 -16.93 16.57 0.92
N PHE A 355 -16.33 15.48 0.45
CA PHE A 355 -15.12 14.91 1.04
C PHE A 355 -13.92 15.87 0.94
N LEU A 356 -13.72 16.53 -0.21
CA LEU A 356 -12.67 17.55 -0.36
C LEU A 356 -12.84 18.69 0.65
N ALA A 357 -14.07 19.17 0.87
CA ALA A 357 -14.36 20.19 1.86
C ALA A 357 -14.05 19.71 3.29
N GLU A 358 -14.41 18.47 3.64
CA GLU A 358 -14.07 17.84 4.94
C GLU A 358 -12.55 17.67 5.12
N ALA A 359 -11.81 17.47 4.02
CA ALA A 359 -10.35 17.42 4.00
C ALA A 359 -9.68 18.82 4.01
N GLY A 360 -10.47 19.91 3.99
CA GLY A 360 -9.95 21.28 3.94
C GLY A 360 -9.34 21.67 2.59
N ILE A 361 -9.80 21.05 1.50
CA ILE A 361 -9.33 21.25 0.13
C ILE A 361 -10.45 21.93 -0.67
N SER A 362 -10.09 22.95 -1.45
CA SER A 362 -11.08 23.59 -2.32
C SER A 362 -11.54 22.64 -3.42
N GLY A 363 -12.84 22.48 -3.56
CA GLY A 363 -13.45 21.74 -4.66
C GLY A 363 -13.05 22.25 -6.05
N GLU A 364 -12.77 23.55 -6.17
CA GLU A 364 -12.31 24.18 -7.43
C GLU A 364 -10.91 23.74 -7.86
N ASP A 365 -10.15 23.14 -6.94
CA ASP A 365 -8.84 22.57 -7.24
C ASP A 365 -8.95 21.23 -7.96
N PHE A 366 -10.15 20.63 -8.01
CA PHE A 366 -10.47 19.37 -8.70
C PHE A 366 -11.68 19.58 -9.64
N GLU A 367 -11.41 19.70 -10.93
CA GLU A 367 -12.45 19.65 -11.96
C GLU A 367 -12.65 18.19 -12.39
N VAL A 368 -13.73 17.58 -11.91
CA VAL A 368 -14.03 16.16 -12.12
C VAL A 368 -15.18 15.97 -13.10
N TYR A 369 -14.97 15.10 -14.08
CA TYR A 369 -15.95 14.74 -15.11
C TYR A 369 -16.22 13.23 -15.15
N ASP A 370 -15.41 12.43 -14.48
CA ASP A 370 -15.51 10.97 -14.35
C ASP A 370 -14.68 10.48 -13.15
N GLY A 371 -14.84 9.22 -12.72
CA GLY A 371 -14.10 8.67 -11.57
C GLY A 371 -12.77 8.03 -11.95
N SER A 372 -12.58 7.73 -13.23
CA SER A 372 -11.41 7.03 -13.73
C SER A 372 -10.26 7.95 -14.15
N GLY A 373 -10.52 9.23 -14.42
CA GLY A 373 -9.52 10.12 -14.99
C GLY A 373 -9.34 9.97 -16.51
N LEU A 374 -10.25 9.26 -17.19
CA LEU A 374 -10.18 9.03 -18.65
C LEU A 374 -10.57 10.29 -19.45
N SER A 375 -11.39 11.17 -18.86
CA SER A 375 -11.78 12.44 -19.45
C SER A 375 -10.60 13.39 -19.54
N PHE A 376 -10.35 13.86 -20.76
CA PHE A 376 -9.31 14.86 -21.04
C PHE A 376 -9.67 16.25 -20.48
N ARG A 377 -10.88 16.43 -19.95
CA ARG A 377 -11.35 17.66 -19.30
C ARG A 377 -11.05 17.70 -17.81
N ASN A 378 -10.73 16.56 -17.19
CA ASN A 378 -10.37 16.51 -15.79
C ASN A 378 -9.18 17.42 -15.51
N ARG A 379 -9.22 18.19 -14.43
CA ARG A 379 -8.10 19.02 -13.98
C ARG A 379 -7.91 18.87 -12.48
N LEU A 380 -6.66 18.84 -12.02
CA LEU A 380 -6.34 19.02 -10.61
C LEU A 380 -5.07 19.86 -10.42
N LYS A 381 -4.90 20.41 -9.22
CA LYS A 381 -3.64 21.06 -8.80
C LYS A 381 -2.71 20.05 -8.10
N PRO A 382 -1.42 19.93 -8.49
CA PRO A 382 -0.49 19.03 -7.81
C PRO A 382 -0.39 19.28 -6.29
N SER A 383 -0.46 20.54 -5.86
CA SER A 383 -0.47 20.92 -4.44
C SER A 383 -1.70 20.47 -3.67
N SER A 384 -2.86 20.34 -4.36
CA SER A 384 -4.10 19.85 -3.77
C SER A 384 -4.14 18.32 -3.76
N GLU A 385 -3.55 17.67 -4.76
CA GLU A 385 -3.30 16.23 -4.76
C GLU A 385 -2.41 15.81 -3.57
N THR A 386 -1.30 16.51 -3.31
CA THR A 386 -0.46 16.18 -2.14
C THR A 386 -1.16 16.47 -0.82
N LYS A 387 -2.00 17.52 -0.73
CA LYS A 387 -2.85 17.75 0.46
C LYS A 387 -3.84 16.60 0.68
N LEU A 388 -4.50 16.13 -0.37
CA LEU A 388 -5.43 15.00 -0.32
C LEU A 388 -4.71 13.74 0.18
N LEU A 389 -3.57 13.41 -0.43
CA LEU A 389 -2.77 12.26 -0.02
C LEU A 389 -2.30 12.38 1.43
N ALA A 390 -1.95 13.60 1.88
CA ALA A 390 -1.45 13.82 3.25
C ALA A 390 -2.58 13.70 4.28
N PHE A 391 -3.78 14.16 3.92
CA PHE A 391 -4.99 13.92 4.70
C PHE A 391 -5.24 12.41 4.85
N MET A 392 -5.18 11.67 3.74
CA MET A 392 -5.38 10.22 3.77
C MET A 392 -4.30 9.46 4.53
N ALA A 393 -3.05 9.92 4.52
CA ALA A 393 -1.99 9.31 5.33
C ALA A 393 -2.28 9.38 6.85
N ARG A 394 -2.99 10.41 7.31
CA ARG A 394 -3.39 10.58 8.72
C ARG A 394 -4.77 10.00 9.02
N HIS A 395 -5.48 9.51 8.01
CA HIS A 395 -6.85 9.01 8.16
C HIS A 395 -6.85 7.68 8.94
N PRO A 396 -7.87 7.37 9.78
CA PRO A 396 -7.94 6.11 10.53
C PRO A 396 -7.91 4.84 9.66
N LYS A 397 -8.32 4.96 8.39
CA LYS A 397 -8.26 3.89 7.38
C LYS A 397 -7.13 4.11 6.35
N GLY A 398 -6.20 5.02 6.62
CA GLY A 398 -5.14 5.44 5.69
C GLY A 398 -4.21 4.31 5.26
N GLU A 399 -3.95 3.35 6.15
CA GLU A 399 -3.16 2.17 5.83
C GLU A 399 -3.74 1.37 4.65
N TYR A 400 -5.05 1.08 4.67
CA TYR A 400 -5.72 0.35 3.59
C TYR A 400 -5.67 1.11 2.27
N TYR A 401 -5.81 2.44 2.33
CA TYR A 401 -5.69 3.30 1.16
C TYR A 401 -4.30 3.21 0.54
N ILE A 402 -3.25 3.44 1.33
CA ILE A 402 -1.86 3.46 0.86
C ILE A 402 -1.45 2.08 0.35
N ARG A 403 -1.81 1.01 1.05
CA ARG A 403 -1.47 -0.37 0.65
C ARG A 403 -2.16 -0.83 -0.64
N SER A 404 -3.27 -0.21 -1.02
CA SER A 404 -3.94 -0.52 -2.30
C SER A 404 -3.20 0.02 -3.54
N PHE A 405 -2.21 0.89 -3.36
CA PHE A 405 -1.47 1.51 -4.47
C PHE A 405 -0.44 0.54 -5.07
N ALA A 406 -0.06 0.78 -6.32
CA ALA A 406 1.07 0.09 -6.93
C ALA A 406 2.38 0.47 -6.24
N SER A 407 3.40 -0.37 -6.39
CA SER A 407 4.76 -0.15 -5.93
C SER A 407 5.75 -0.71 -6.96
N PRO A 408 7.07 -0.44 -6.85
CA PRO A 408 8.04 -1.02 -7.77
C PRO A 408 7.92 -2.55 -7.79
N GLY A 409 7.72 -3.13 -8.97
CA GLY A 409 7.52 -4.58 -9.15
C GLY A 409 6.07 -5.08 -8.95
N VAL A 410 5.12 -4.21 -8.57
CA VAL A 410 3.72 -4.58 -8.28
C VAL A 410 2.74 -3.75 -9.13
N GLY A 411 1.70 -4.38 -9.66
CA GLY A 411 0.65 -3.70 -10.43
C GLY A 411 1.19 -2.89 -11.62
N SER A 412 0.73 -1.65 -11.77
CA SER A 412 1.21 -0.71 -12.79
C SER A 412 2.66 -0.23 -12.57
N GLY A 413 3.27 -0.57 -11.43
CA GLY A 413 4.69 -0.43 -11.14
C GLY A 413 5.53 -1.67 -11.47
N SER A 414 4.95 -2.73 -12.04
CA SER A 414 5.63 -4.02 -12.33
C SER A 414 6.94 -3.93 -13.13
N SER A 415 7.11 -2.89 -13.94
CA SER A 415 8.34 -2.63 -14.72
C SER A 415 9.08 -1.35 -14.31
N ARG A 416 8.66 -0.68 -13.23
CA ARG A 416 9.19 0.63 -12.81
C ARG A 416 10.12 0.50 -11.61
N MET A 417 11.17 1.32 -11.59
CA MET A 417 12.05 1.53 -10.43
C MET A 417 12.57 0.24 -9.74
N LYS A 418 12.84 -0.81 -10.52
CA LYS A 418 13.28 -2.13 -9.99
C LYS A 418 14.63 -2.11 -9.27
N GLU A 419 15.45 -1.09 -9.55
CA GLU A 419 16.77 -0.91 -8.95
C GLU A 419 16.72 -0.25 -7.57
N LEU A 420 15.54 0.19 -7.10
CA LEU A 420 15.40 0.71 -5.75
C LEU A 420 15.74 -0.39 -4.74
N LYS A 421 16.64 -0.07 -3.81
CA LYS A 421 17.08 -0.99 -2.76
C LYS A 421 15.97 -1.32 -1.75
N TYR A 422 15.11 -0.35 -1.48
CA TYR A 422 14.01 -0.45 -0.51
C TYR A 422 12.67 -0.11 -1.18
N PRO A 423 12.20 -0.93 -2.14
CA PRO A 423 11.04 -0.59 -2.97
C PRO A 423 9.72 -0.49 -2.18
N TRP A 424 9.65 -1.10 -0.99
CA TRP A 424 8.47 -1.03 -0.11
C TRP A 424 8.31 0.32 0.60
N LEU A 425 9.32 1.19 0.57
CA LEU A 425 9.25 2.55 1.14
C LEU A 425 8.47 3.52 0.23
N THR A 426 7.92 3.04 -0.88
CA THR A 426 7.14 3.90 -1.77
C THR A 426 5.95 3.17 -2.39
N GLN A 427 4.86 3.91 -2.51
CA GLN A 427 3.63 3.48 -3.15
C GLN A 427 3.11 4.62 -4.01
N PHE A 428 2.58 4.32 -5.19
CA PHE A 428 2.14 5.34 -6.14
C PHE A 428 0.99 4.88 -7.02
N LYS A 429 0.17 5.84 -7.43
CA LYS A 429 -0.79 5.73 -8.52
C LYS A 429 -0.17 6.32 -9.78
N THR A 430 -0.22 5.53 -10.85
CA THR A 430 0.20 5.96 -12.19
C THR A 430 -0.95 6.58 -12.97
N GLY A 431 -0.66 7.60 -13.78
CA GLY A 431 -1.59 8.23 -14.72
C GLY A 431 -1.02 8.22 -16.14
N PHE A 432 -1.82 7.79 -17.13
CA PHE A 432 -1.48 7.89 -18.54
C PHE A 432 -2.75 8.01 -19.40
N ILE A 433 -2.84 9.07 -20.19
CA ILE A 433 -3.71 9.22 -21.37
C ILE A 433 -2.90 10.05 -22.37
N GLY A 434 -2.96 9.77 -23.67
CA GLY A 434 -2.03 10.34 -24.66
C GLY A 434 -1.62 11.80 -24.42
N GLU A 435 -0.31 12.05 -24.51
CA GLU A 435 0.37 13.33 -24.18
C GLU A 435 0.43 13.72 -22.69
N VAL A 436 -0.18 12.94 -21.79
CA VAL A 436 -0.25 13.18 -20.34
C VAL A 436 0.30 11.99 -19.56
N HIS A 437 1.23 12.26 -18.64
CA HIS A 437 1.81 11.28 -17.70
C HIS A 437 1.74 11.81 -16.27
N GLY A 438 1.36 10.95 -15.34
CA GLY A 438 1.22 11.31 -13.92
C GLY A 438 1.80 10.24 -12.99
N LEU A 439 2.34 10.68 -11.86
CA LEU A 439 2.80 9.83 -10.77
C LEU A 439 2.52 10.52 -9.44
N ALA A 440 1.62 9.95 -8.64
CA ALA A 440 1.23 10.54 -7.35
C ALA A 440 1.17 9.48 -6.25
N GLY A 441 1.62 9.78 -5.04
CA GLY A 441 1.67 8.82 -3.95
C GLY A 441 2.58 9.22 -2.79
N TYR A 442 3.25 8.22 -2.21
CA TYR A 442 3.93 8.29 -0.93
C TYR A 442 5.39 7.85 -1.03
N ILE A 443 6.26 8.56 -0.33
CA ILE A 443 7.65 8.17 -0.05
C ILE A 443 7.85 8.22 1.46
N GLN A 444 8.24 7.09 2.03
CA GLN A 444 8.56 6.97 3.45
C GLN A 444 10.03 7.32 3.64
N THR A 445 10.31 8.23 4.56
CA THR A 445 11.63 8.84 4.71
C THR A 445 12.38 8.31 5.93
N MET A 446 13.72 8.29 5.87
CA MET A 446 14.56 7.81 6.98
C MET A 446 14.47 8.66 8.25
N ASP A 447 14.04 9.91 8.12
CA ASP A 447 13.82 10.84 9.23
C ASP A 447 12.46 10.67 9.94
N GLY A 448 11.69 9.64 9.56
CA GLY A 448 10.43 9.28 10.21
C GLY A 448 9.25 10.15 9.77
N ASP A 449 9.39 10.89 8.69
CA ASP A 449 8.29 11.55 8.00
C ASP A 449 7.74 10.64 6.88
N THR A 450 6.68 11.11 6.24
CA THR A 450 6.21 10.62 4.96
C THR A 450 6.02 11.80 4.05
N LEU A 451 6.54 11.68 2.84
CA LEU A 451 6.32 12.67 1.81
C LEU A 451 5.18 12.21 0.91
N THR A 452 4.24 13.09 0.69
CA THR A 452 3.29 12.95 -0.41
C THR A 452 3.83 13.70 -1.60
N VAL A 453 3.79 13.04 -2.76
CA VAL A 453 4.38 13.53 -4.00
C VAL A 453 3.33 13.46 -5.09
N ALA A 454 3.23 14.50 -5.92
CA ALA A 454 2.41 14.49 -7.12
C ALA A 454 3.17 15.16 -8.26
N MET A 455 3.39 14.40 -9.34
CA MET A 455 4.12 14.81 -10.54
C MET A 455 3.25 14.64 -11.78
N TYR A 456 3.29 15.63 -12.67
CA TYR A 456 2.51 15.65 -13.90
C TYR A 456 3.34 16.19 -15.06
N LEU A 457 3.33 15.48 -16.18
CA LEU A 457 3.82 15.92 -17.48
C LEU A 457 2.64 15.97 -18.44
N ASN A 458 2.27 17.18 -18.84
CA ASN A 458 1.29 17.42 -19.89
C ASN A 458 1.99 17.93 -21.15
N GLU A 459 1.28 17.95 -22.27
CA GLU A 459 1.79 18.53 -23.53
C GLU A 459 3.11 17.87 -23.95
N THR A 460 3.24 16.56 -23.72
CA THR A 460 4.47 15.81 -24.09
C THR A 460 4.62 15.65 -25.61
N ASN A 461 3.62 16.02 -26.41
CA ASN A 461 3.70 16.13 -27.87
C ASN A 461 4.28 14.87 -28.54
N LYS A 462 5.40 15.01 -29.25
CA LYS A 462 6.09 13.92 -29.97
C LYS A 462 7.10 13.17 -29.10
N ASN A 463 7.25 13.53 -27.82
CA ASN A 463 8.16 12.84 -26.93
C ASN A 463 7.71 11.39 -26.74
N PRO A 464 8.61 10.39 -26.82
CA PRO A 464 8.24 9.00 -26.60
C PRO A 464 7.71 8.75 -25.18
N ASP A 465 6.57 8.05 -25.07
CA ASP A 465 5.93 7.73 -23.78
C ASP A 465 6.85 7.03 -22.78
N VAL A 466 7.80 6.22 -23.27
CA VAL A 466 8.80 5.54 -22.43
C VAL A 466 9.71 6.57 -21.75
N ILE A 467 10.19 7.57 -22.49
CA ILE A 467 11.06 8.62 -21.95
C ILE A 467 10.30 9.49 -20.94
N SER A 468 9.03 9.82 -21.22
CA SER A 468 8.19 10.56 -20.27
C SER A 468 7.91 9.80 -18.97
N LYS A 469 7.82 8.47 -19.02
CA LYS A 469 7.74 7.63 -17.81
C LYS A 469 9.08 7.58 -17.07
N ASP A 470 10.17 7.39 -17.81
CA ASP A 470 11.52 7.27 -17.25
C ASP A 470 11.96 8.55 -16.54
N VAL A 471 11.58 9.73 -17.05
CA VAL A 471 11.90 10.99 -16.36
C VAL A 471 11.14 11.08 -15.03
N LEU A 472 9.86 10.71 -14.96
CA LEU A 472 9.11 10.70 -13.70
C LEU A 472 9.70 9.70 -12.70
N ASP A 473 10.10 8.51 -13.16
CA ASP A 473 10.80 7.52 -12.33
C ASP A 473 12.13 8.07 -11.82
N THR A 474 12.90 8.75 -12.68
CA THR A 474 14.18 9.36 -12.31
C THR A 474 14.01 10.41 -11.22
N LEU A 475 13.02 11.30 -11.35
CA LEU A 475 12.74 12.32 -10.34
C LEU A 475 12.25 11.69 -9.03
N TRP A 476 11.40 10.66 -9.11
CA TRP A 476 10.91 9.93 -7.93
C TRP A 476 12.04 9.22 -7.19
N MET A 477 12.88 8.47 -7.89
CA MET A 477 14.06 7.81 -7.31
C MET A 477 15.04 8.83 -6.71
N ARG A 478 15.15 10.03 -7.29
CA ARG A 478 16.01 11.08 -6.74
C ARG A 478 15.49 11.63 -5.41
N LEU A 479 14.16 11.79 -5.27
CA LEU A 479 13.55 12.12 -3.98
C LEU A 479 13.82 11.02 -2.94
N ILE A 480 13.67 9.75 -3.31
CA ILE A 480 14.02 8.61 -2.44
C ILE A 480 15.50 8.67 -2.05
N ASN A 481 16.41 8.83 -3.01
CA ASN A 481 17.85 8.89 -2.72
C ASN A 481 18.20 10.02 -1.76
N GLN A 482 17.59 11.20 -1.90
CA GLN A 482 17.85 12.34 -1.00
C GLN A 482 17.30 12.14 0.40
N THR A 483 16.11 11.55 0.52
CA THR A 483 15.41 11.40 1.80
C THR A 483 15.77 10.12 2.54
N ASN A 484 16.31 9.13 1.81
CA ASN A 484 16.66 7.82 2.35
C ASN A 484 18.15 7.53 2.26
N ASP A 485 18.67 7.30 1.06
CA ASP A 485 20.04 6.78 0.91
C ASP A 485 21.12 7.79 1.31
N ASN A 486 20.86 9.09 1.11
CA ASN A 486 21.74 10.21 1.46
C ASN A 486 21.31 10.92 2.75
N TYR A 487 20.47 10.30 3.57
CA TYR A 487 20.07 10.88 4.84
C TYR A 487 21.29 11.06 5.76
N GLY A 488 21.45 12.27 6.33
CA GLY A 488 22.70 12.69 7.00
C GLY A 488 23.19 11.75 8.10
N SER A 489 22.32 11.28 8.99
CA SER A 489 22.69 10.33 10.04
C SER A 489 23.11 8.96 9.48
N LEU A 490 22.45 8.48 8.41
CA LEU A 490 22.85 7.22 7.77
C LEU A 490 24.19 7.38 7.04
N MET A 491 24.41 8.50 6.36
CA MET A 491 25.68 8.81 5.70
C MET A 491 26.83 8.95 6.70
N GLU A 492 26.58 9.54 7.86
CA GLU A 492 27.53 9.58 8.97
C GLU A 492 27.91 8.17 9.44
N MET A 493 26.94 7.29 9.67
CA MET A 493 27.22 5.89 10.01
C MET A 493 28.02 5.18 8.92
N LYS A 494 27.68 5.39 7.65
CA LYS A 494 28.43 4.83 6.51
C LYS A 494 29.87 5.33 6.49
N SER A 495 30.11 6.62 6.73
CA SER A 495 31.45 7.20 6.81
C SER A 495 32.28 6.56 7.93
N MET A 496 31.72 6.49 9.14
CA MET A 496 32.37 5.83 10.27
C MET A 496 32.68 4.36 9.97
N TRP A 497 31.77 3.66 9.28
CA TRP A 497 31.99 2.27 8.88
C TRP A 497 33.15 2.12 7.90
N GLN A 498 33.30 3.05 6.95
CA GLN A 498 34.43 3.06 6.01
C GLN A 498 35.77 3.27 6.74
N GLU A 499 35.82 4.15 7.75
CA GLU A 499 37.00 4.34 8.60
C GLU A 499 37.42 3.05 9.32
N ALA A 500 36.45 2.20 9.69
CA ALA A 500 36.68 0.96 10.43
C ALA A 500 36.94 -0.27 9.54
N ARG A 501 37.14 -0.12 8.22
CA ARG A 501 37.33 -1.26 7.30
C ARG A 501 38.51 -2.18 7.66
N GLY A 502 39.55 -1.62 8.28
CA GLY A 502 40.73 -2.39 8.73
C GLY A 502 40.55 -3.11 10.07
N ILE A 503 39.43 -2.92 10.76
CA ILE A 503 39.17 -3.50 12.09
C ILE A 503 38.27 -4.73 11.91
N GLY A 504 38.84 -5.93 12.09
CA GLY A 504 38.20 -7.19 11.75
C GLY A 504 37.44 -7.86 12.90
N ASP A 505 37.97 -7.84 14.12
CA ASP A 505 37.34 -8.50 15.26
C ASP A 505 36.22 -7.67 15.89
N LEU A 506 35.17 -8.34 16.35
CA LEU A 506 33.98 -7.67 16.89
C LEU A 506 34.27 -6.81 18.13
N PRO A 507 35.06 -7.25 19.14
CA PRO A 507 35.41 -6.40 20.28
C PRO A 507 36.09 -5.09 19.88
N ALA A 508 37.08 -5.12 18.98
CA ALA A 508 37.74 -3.90 18.51
C ALA A 508 36.80 -3.00 17.70
N ARG A 509 35.91 -3.58 16.89
CA ARG A 509 34.88 -2.80 16.17
C ARG A 509 33.92 -2.12 17.15
N LEU A 510 33.44 -2.84 18.16
CA LEU A 510 32.58 -2.29 19.20
C LEU A 510 33.28 -1.19 19.98
N ASP A 511 34.56 -1.36 20.34
CA ASP A 511 35.37 -0.33 20.99
C ASP A 511 35.49 0.93 20.10
N PHE A 512 35.83 0.74 18.82
CA PHE A 512 35.95 1.83 17.85
C PHE A 512 34.64 2.61 17.69
N PHE A 513 33.53 1.95 17.39
CA PHE A 513 32.26 2.66 17.14
C PHE A 513 31.68 3.26 18.43
N SER A 514 31.75 2.55 19.55
CA SER A 514 31.21 3.06 20.82
C SER A 514 32.00 4.27 21.34
N SER A 515 33.30 4.38 21.05
CA SER A 515 34.13 5.54 21.38
C SER A 515 33.88 6.74 20.47
N LYS A 516 33.66 6.53 19.16
CA LYS A 516 33.35 7.59 18.18
C LYS A 516 32.09 8.40 18.51
N LEU A 517 31.20 7.82 19.30
CA LEU A 517 29.95 8.44 19.75
C LEU A 517 30.07 9.20 21.08
N ILE A 518 31.23 9.18 21.74
CA ILE A 518 31.45 9.96 22.98
C ILE A 518 31.25 11.46 22.70
N GLY A 519 30.57 12.15 23.61
CA GLY A 519 30.25 13.57 23.49
C GLY A 519 28.92 13.85 22.78
N ARG A 520 28.31 12.87 22.09
CA ARG A 520 27.00 13.05 21.44
C ARG A 520 25.93 13.46 22.45
N PRO A 521 25.11 14.49 22.17
CA PRO A 521 24.04 14.92 23.06
C PRO A 521 23.09 13.79 23.46
N TYR A 522 22.57 13.88 24.68
CA TYR A 522 21.51 12.98 25.15
C TYR A 522 20.13 13.53 24.79
N LEU A 523 19.31 12.72 24.15
CA LEU A 523 17.88 12.96 23.94
C LEU A 523 17.13 11.67 24.26
N LEU A 524 16.03 11.74 25.00
CA LEU A 524 15.27 10.55 25.35
C LEU A 524 14.44 10.05 24.14
N GLY A 525 14.57 8.76 23.84
CA GLY A 525 13.79 8.05 22.84
C GLY A 525 13.99 8.52 21.40
N PRO A 526 15.20 8.78 20.87
CA PRO A 526 15.41 9.26 19.51
C PRO A 526 15.25 8.12 18.47
N MET A 527 14.08 7.49 18.44
CA MET A 527 13.78 6.32 17.59
C MET A 527 12.38 6.37 16.99
N GLY A 528 12.32 6.32 15.67
CA GLY A 528 11.10 6.33 14.87
C GLY A 528 10.49 4.98 14.58
N GLU A 529 9.20 4.98 14.26
CA GLU A 529 8.46 3.86 13.67
C GLU A 529 8.18 4.07 12.18
N SER A 530 7.58 3.05 11.55
CA SER A 530 6.98 3.17 10.22
C SER A 530 5.93 4.27 10.18
N TYR A 531 5.75 4.86 9.00
CA TYR A 531 4.72 5.84 8.68
C TYR A 531 3.27 5.41 8.94
N LEU A 532 2.99 4.10 9.00
CA LEU A 532 1.67 3.59 9.38
C LEU A 532 1.48 3.64 10.91
N GLY A 533 2.58 3.76 11.67
CA GLY A 533 2.62 3.85 13.11
C GLY A 533 2.60 5.29 13.60
N ASN A 534 1.48 5.75 14.15
CA ASN A 534 1.33 7.11 14.67
C ASN A 534 1.91 7.29 16.10
N ILE A 535 2.72 6.35 16.58
CA ILE A 535 3.14 6.28 17.99
C ILE A 535 4.45 7.02 18.25
N ASP A 536 5.48 6.83 17.41
CA ASP A 536 6.76 7.52 17.54
C ASP A 536 7.24 8.05 16.18
N SER A 537 7.13 9.38 16.01
CA SER A 537 7.39 10.08 14.74
C SER A 537 8.84 10.53 14.56
N LYS A 538 9.77 10.00 15.36
CA LYS A 538 11.19 10.35 15.27
C LYS A 538 11.88 9.65 14.09
N PRO A 539 13.14 9.96 13.76
CA PRO A 539 13.88 9.26 12.70
C PRO A 539 14.10 7.77 12.91
N LEU A 540 14.08 7.00 11.83
CA LEU A 540 14.44 5.57 11.84
C LEU A 540 15.92 5.37 12.16
N VAL A 541 16.77 6.35 11.86
CA VAL A 541 18.18 6.43 12.22
C VAL A 541 18.43 7.86 12.74
N TYR A 542 19.09 8.05 13.88
CA TYR A 542 19.36 9.41 14.38
C TYR A 542 20.69 9.47 15.11
N MET A 543 21.62 10.26 14.58
CA MET A 543 22.99 10.36 15.09
C MET A 543 23.30 11.71 15.76
N ASP A 544 22.39 12.69 15.69
CA ASP A 544 22.58 13.99 16.34
C ASP A 544 22.48 13.89 17.87
N SER A 545 21.70 12.93 18.36
CA SER A 545 21.56 12.65 19.80
C SER A 545 21.12 11.22 20.05
N LEU A 546 21.45 10.71 21.23
CA LEU A 546 21.26 9.31 21.58
C LEU A 546 20.67 9.18 22.99
N ASP A 547 19.84 8.16 23.21
CA ASP A 547 19.59 7.64 24.55
C ASP A 547 20.45 6.40 24.79
N CYS A 548 20.26 5.77 25.95
CA CYS A 548 21.06 4.61 26.33
C CYS A 548 20.88 3.42 25.38
N VAL A 549 19.67 3.19 24.86
CA VAL A 549 19.36 2.06 23.98
C VAL A 549 19.84 2.37 22.57
N THR A 550 19.47 3.53 22.02
CA THR A 550 19.89 3.89 20.66
C THR A 550 21.41 4.00 20.55
N TYR A 551 22.11 4.44 21.60
CA TYR A 551 23.57 4.42 21.63
C TYR A 551 24.15 3.01 21.39
N VAL A 552 23.61 2.00 22.06
CA VAL A 552 24.05 0.60 21.89
C VAL A 552 23.65 0.09 20.50
N GLU A 553 22.42 0.35 20.07
CA GLU A 553 21.91 -0.10 18.76
C GLU A 553 22.74 0.44 17.58
N HIS A 554 23.06 1.74 17.57
CA HIS A 554 23.82 2.35 16.46
C HIS A 554 25.26 1.84 16.42
N ALA A 555 25.93 1.76 17.57
CA ALA A 555 27.29 1.22 17.66
C ALA A 555 27.34 -0.26 17.23
N LEU A 556 26.38 -1.06 17.70
CA LEU A 556 26.26 -2.47 17.34
C LEU A 556 25.95 -2.66 15.85
N ALA A 557 25.04 -1.87 15.30
CA ALA A 557 24.70 -1.94 13.87
C ALA A 557 25.91 -1.67 12.98
N MET A 558 26.74 -0.66 13.30
CA MET A 558 27.97 -0.39 12.56
C MET A 558 29.04 -1.48 12.77
N ALA A 559 29.10 -2.05 13.98
CA ALA A 559 30.03 -3.13 14.28
C ALA A 559 29.69 -4.42 13.51
N LEU A 560 28.41 -4.78 13.41
CA LEU A 560 27.96 -6.04 12.79
C LEU A 560 27.70 -5.96 11.28
N ALA A 561 27.44 -4.77 10.74
CA ALA A 561 27.10 -4.63 9.31
C ALA A 561 28.23 -5.15 8.40
N PRO A 562 27.94 -6.12 7.49
CA PRO A 562 28.94 -6.64 6.54
C PRO A 562 29.47 -5.60 5.54
N SER A 563 28.68 -4.57 5.27
CA SER A 563 29.02 -3.44 4.40
C SER A 563 28.36 -2.15 4.88
N ALA A 564 28.91 -0.99 4.51
CA ALA A 564 28.27 0.31 4.77
C ALA A 564 26.82 0.35 4.27
N ASP A 565 26.53 -0.31 3.15
CA ASP A 565 25.20 -0.37 2.59
C ASP A 565 24.24 -1.25 3.39
N SER A 566 24.73 -2.25 4.11
CA SER A 566 23.89 -3.12 4.94
C SER A 566 23.55 -2.54 6.32
N ILE A 567 24.12 -1.40 6.71
CA ILE A 567 23.95 -0.79 8.05
C ILE A 567 22.48 -0.60 8.40
N PHE A 568 21.70 0.02 7.51
CA PHE A 568 20.28 0.28 7.80
C PHE A 568 19.51 -1.02 8.04
N SER A 569 19.65 -2.01 7.15
CA SER A 569 18.97 -3.31 7.32
C SER A 569 19.42 -4.06 8.58
N THR A 570 20.70 -3.94 8.95
CA THR A 570 21.24 -4.55 10.17
C THR A 570 20.65 -3.87 11.41
N HIS A 571 20.62 -2.53 11.40
CA HIS A 571 20.01 -1.72 12.44
C HIS A 571 18.53 -2.04 12.64
N GLN A 572 17.75 -2.19 11.57
CA GLN A 572 16.33 -2.55 11.69
C GLN A 572 16.13 -3.95 12.31
N LYS A 573 16.96 -4.94 11.96
CA LYS A 573 16.91 -6.28 12.59
C LYS A 573 17.28 -6.27 14.08
N ILE A 574 18.20 -5.38 14.46
CA ILE A 574 18.56 -5.18 15.88
C ILE A 574 17.35 -4.63 16.65
N ARG A 575 16.65 -3.63 16.09
CA ARG A 575 15.56 -2.91 16.78
C ARG A 575 14.21 -3.63 16.74
N TYR A 576 13.91 -4.31 15.62
CA TYR A 576 12.60 -4.90 15.34
C TYR A 576 12.70 -6.41 15.13
N TYR A 577 11.70 -7.15 15.60
CA TYR A 577 11.51 -8.56 15.23
C TYR A 577 11.40 -8.69 13.72
N ASP A 578 12.22 -9.57 13.13
CA ASP A 578 12.38 -9.79 11.69
C ASP A 578 12.72 -8.53 10.86
N GLY A 579 13.12 -7.43 11.50
CA GLY A 579 13.34 -6.13 10.84
C GLY A 579 12.06 -5.44 10.37
N GLN A 580 10.88 -5.88 10.83
CA GLN A 580 9.60 -5.25 10.50
C GLN A 580 9.44 -3.94 11.27
N ILE A 581 9.53 -2.82 10.55
CA ILE A 581 9.44 -1.48 11.15
C ILE A 581 7.98 -1.22 11.54
N ASP A 582 7.62 -1.55 12.78
CA ASP A 582 6.30 -1.29 13.36
C ASP A 582 6.39 -1.36 14.90
N PHE A 583 5.58 -0.56 15.59
CA PHE A 583 5.61 -0.47 17.05
C PHE A 583 5.27 -1.78 17.73
N SER A 584 4.42 -2.60 17.13
CA SER A 584 4.08 -3.94 17.63
C SER A 584 5.23 -4.95 17.46
N TYR A 585 6.14 -4.70 16.52
CA TYR A 585 7.33 -5.52 16.27
C TYR A 585 8.61 -4.96 16.89
N ARG A 586 8.58 -3.77 17.50
CA ARG A 586 9.74 -3.20 18.21
C ARG A 586 10.07 -4.00 19.47
N LYS A 587 11.36 -4.19 19.73
CA LYS A 587 11.87 -4.71 21.00
C LYS A 587 11.87 -3.58 22.04
N HIS A 588 10.92 -3.60 22.98
CA HIS A 588 10.69 -2.49 23.93
C HIS A 588 11.45 -2.65 25.26
N TYR A 589 11.70 -3.88 25.66
CA TYR A 589 12.37 -4.22 26.92
C TYR A 589 13.77 -4.79 26.65
N LEU A 590 14.79 -4.23 27.33
CA LEU A 590 16.19 -4.52 26.99
C LEU A 590 16.55 -5.99 27.22
N ILE A 591 16.16 -6.57 28.34
CA ILE A 591 16.47 -7.96 28.67
C ILE A 591 15.41 -8.87 28.08
N ALA A 592 14.14 -8.55 28.25
CA ALA A 592 13.04 -9.42 27.81
C ALA A 592 12.93 -9.53 26.28
N ASP A 593 13.09 -8.42 25.55
CA ASP A 593 12.87 -8.38 24.10
C ASP A 593 14.18 -8.30 23.32
N TRP A 594 15.15 -7.50 23.78
CA TRP A 594 16.34 -7.20 23.00
C TRP A 594 17.43 -8.26 23.17
N VAL A 595 17.88 -8.51 24.40
CA VAL A 595 18.83 -9.61 24.71
C VAL A 595 18.12 -10.97 24.68
N GLY A 596 16.88 -11.05 25.18
CA GLY A 596 16.10 -12.28 25.28
C GLY A 596 15.73 -12.90 23.93
N ALA A 597 15.70 -12.12 22.85
CA ALA A 597 15.54 -12.65 21.50
C ALA A 597 16.72 -13.57 21.09
N GLY A 598 17.91 -13.40 21.69
CA GLY A 598 19.07 -14.24 21.42
C GLY A 598 19.64 -14.08 20.01
N ASP A 599 19.24 -13.02 19.28
CA ASP A 599 19.67 -12.80 17.90
C ASP A 599 21.02 -12.09 17.78
N PHE A 600 21.24 -11.10 18.65
CA PHE A 600 22.39 -10.18 18.58
C PHE A 600 23.14 -10.03 19.90
N ALA A 601 22.57 -10.53 21.00
CA ALA A 601 23.18 -10.51 22.31
C ALA A 601 22.78 -11.73 23.13
N ARG A 602 23.63 -12.12 24.07
CA ARG A 602 23.37 -13.20 25.04
C ARG A 602 23.93 -12.83 26.41
N VAL A 603 23.17 -13.11 27.47
CA VAL A 603 23.62 -12.88 28.85
C VAL A 603 24.88 -13.70 29.14
N VAL A 604 25.89 -13.06 29.72
CA VAL A 604 27.11 -13.71 30.20
C VAL A 604 26.87 -14.16 31.63
N GLU A 605 27.02 -15.45 31.90
CA GLU A 605 26.90 -15.99 33.25
C GLU A 605 28.14 -15.65 34.07
N MET A 606 27.95 -15.01 35.22
CA MET A 606 29.04 -14.63 36.12
C MET A 606 29.00 -15.43 37.42
N PRO A 607 30.16 -15.83 37.97
CA PRO A 607 30.23 -16.41 39.30
C PRO A 607 29.56 -15.53 40.34
N GLY A 608 28.53 -16.05 40.99
CA GLY A 608 27.79 -15.34 42.03
C GLY A 608 26.59 -14.51 41.56
N ASP A 609 26.17 -14.68 40.30
CA ASP A 609 24.88 -14.22 39.81
C ASP A 609 23.71 -14.68 40.68
N THR A 610 22.64 -13.90 40.62
CA THR A 610 21.32 -14.26 41.14
C THR A 610 20.28 -14.09 40.02
N THR A 611 19.07 -14.59 40.22
CA THR A 611 17.97 -14.48 39.26
C THR A 611 16.71 -13.97 39.94
N ILE A 612 16.01 -13.06 39.29
CA ILE A 612 14.67 -12.62 39.69
C ILE A 612 13.70 -12.89 38.54
N VAL A 613 12.52 -13.40 38.87
CA VAL A 613 11.45 -13.63 37.89
C VAL A 613 10.53 -12.41 37.87
N ARG A 614 10.26 -11.84 36.70
CA ARG A 614 9.31 -10.73 36.52
C ARG A 614 8.25 -11.05 35.48
N THR A 615 7.01 -10.70 35.76
CA THR A 615 5.95 -10.65 34.74
C THR A 615 5.97 -9.28 34.07
N MET A 616 6.27 -9.24 32.78
CA MET A 616 6.35 -7.99 32.01
C MET A 616 4.96 -7.56 31.56
N GLN A 617 4.49 -6.39 32.01
CA GLN A 617 3.12 -5.89 31.80
C GLN A 617 2.87 -5.37 30.37
N LYS A 618 3.12 -6.21 29.36
CA LYS A 618 3.01 -5.86 27.95
C LYS A 618 1.58 -5.55 27.53
N ASN A 619 0.60 -6.31 28.00
CA ASN A 619 -0.80 -6.06 27.68
C ASN A 619 -1.24 -4.65 28.09
N ALA A 620 -0.86 -4.20 29.29
CA ALA A 620 -1.14 -2.84 29.76
C ALA A 620 -0.37 -1.78 28.95
N PHE A 621 0.91 -2.04 28.64
CA PHE A 621 1.76 -1.15 27.85
C PHE A 621 1.21 -0.90 26.43
N PHE A 622 0.89 -1.96 25.69
CA PHE A 622 0.35 -1.86 24.33
C PHE A 622 -1.06 -1.25 24.33
N LYS A 623 -1.91 -1.60 25.31
CA LYS A 623 -3.24 -1.00 25.45
C LYS A 623 -3.17 0.52 25.64
N ALA A 624 -2.19 1.03 26.40
CA ALA A 624 -1.96 2.46 26.58
C ALA A 624 -1.58 3.20 25.28
N LYS A 625 -1.24 2.45 24.22
CA LYS A 625 -0.94 2.95 22.87
C LYS A 625 -2.04 2.62 21.85
N ASN A 626 -3.22 2.20 22.32
CA ASN A 626 -4.32 1.72 21.48
C ASN A 626 -3.94 0.52 20.60
N LEU A 627 -3.02 -0.32 21.07
CA LEU A 627 -2.59 -1.55 20.41
C LEU A 627 -2.92 -2.78 21.28
N LYS A 628 -2.97 -3.94 20.63
CA LYS A 628 -3.00 -5.25 21.31
C LYS A 628 -1.60 -5.83 21.34
N TYR A 629 -1.22 -6.47 22.44
CA TYR A 629 0.00 -7.26 22.48
C TYR A 629 -0.24 -8.59 21.75
N LEU A 630 0.41 -8.76 20.60
CA LEU A 630 0.29 -9.96 19.77
C LEU A 630 1.64 -10.67 19.68
N VAL A 631 1.62 -12.00 19.65
CA VAL A 631 2.75 -12.85 19.29
C VAL A 631 2.29 -13.74 18.15
N ASN A 632 3.00 -13.71 17.02
CA ASN A 632 2.62 -14.42 15.78
C ASN A 632 1.17 -14.13 15.34
N GLY A 633 0.73 -12.87 15.49
CA GLY A 633 -0.62 -12.42 15.10
C GLY A 633 -1.74 -12.77 16.08
N VAL A 634 -1.44 -13.43 17.20
CA VAL A 634 -2.44 -13.86 18.19
C VAL A 634 -2.24 -13.10 19.51
N PRO A 635 -3.31 -12.67 20.21
CA PRO A 635 -3.18 -12.08 21.55
C PRO A 635 -2.38 -12.97 22.50
N ALA A 636 -1.41 -12.38 23.20
CA ALA A 636 -0.49 -13.10 24.07
C ALA A 636 -0.61 -12.66 25.53
N GLU A 637 -0.35 -13.58 26.45
CA GLU A 637 -0.25 -13.27 27.88
C GLU A 637 1.04 -12.51 28.21
N ASP A 638 1.04 -11.82 29.35
CA ASP A 638 2.23 -11.12 29.85
C ASP A 638 3.36 -12.12 30.15
N PRO A 639 4.54 -12.00 29.52
CA PRO A 639 5.58 -13.01 29.65
C PRO A 639 6.25 -12.94 31.03
N LYS A 640 6.56 -14.11 31.60
CA LYS A 640 7.47 -14.25 32.75
C LYS A 640 8.90 -14.34 32.24
N VAL A 641 9.76 -13.48 32.76
CA VAL A 641 11.15 -13.33 32.31
C VAL A 641 12.09 -13.54 33.50
N ASP A 642 13.04 -14.44 33.32
CA ASP A 642 14.13 -14.69 34.26
C ASP A 642 15.24 -13.68 34.01
N ILE A 643 15.38 -12.73 34.93
CA ILE A 643 16.41 -11.70 34.86
C ILE A 643 17.57 -12.14 35.74
N ARG A 644 18.59 -12.72 35.10
CA ARG A 644 19.87 -13.03 35.74
C ARG A 644 20.74 -11.77 35.84
N TYR A 645 21.38 -11.55 36.98
CA TYR A 645 22.28 -10.42 37.17
C TYR A 645 23.29 -10.65 38.31
N LEU A 646 24.41 -9.94 38.24
CA LEU A 646 25.43 -9.89 39.28
C LEU A 646 25.03 -8.88 40.36
N PRO A 647 24.85 -9.30 41.63
CA PRO A 647 24.48 -8.40 42.73
C PRO A 647 25.44 -7.22 42.89
N TYR A 648 24.90 -6.08 43.34
CA TYR A 648 25.64 -4.81 43.44
C TYR A 648 27.04 -4.92 44.07
N ASP A 649 27.16 -5.54 45.25
CA ASP A 649 28.44 -5.62 45.96
C ASP A 649 29.49 -6.44 45.19
N LYS A 650 29.05 -7.54 44.55
CA LYS A 650 29.91 -8.36 43.69
C LYS A 650 30.29 -7.64 42.41
N ALA A 651 29.37 -6.86 41.83
CA ALA A 651 29.65 -6.02 40.68
C ALA A 651 30.69 -4.94 41.01
N VAL A 652 30.59 -4.30 42.18
CA VAL A 652 31.60 -3.34 42.66
C VAL A 652 32.95 -4.02 42.85
N GLU A 653 32.98 -5.20 43.47
CA GLU A 653 34.22 -5.97 43.66
C GLU A 653 34.91 -6.30 42.33
N LEU A 654 34.15 -6.84 41.37
CA LEU A 654 34.65 -7.19 40.04
C LEU A 654 35.21 -5.97 39.31
N MET A 655 34.47 -4.85 39.32
CA MET A 655 34.84 -3.64 38.59
C MET A 655 35.93 -2.80 39.29
N SER A 656 36.36 -3.19 40.49
CA SER A 656 37.45 -2.55 41.24
C SER A 656 38.83 -3.15 40.96
N LYS A 657 38.92 -4.21 40.14
CA LYS A 657 40.17 -4.89 39.81
C LYS A 657 40.55 -4.58 38.36
N PRO A 658 41.84 -4.34 38.06
CA PRO A 658 42.31 -4.26 36.68
C PRO A 658 42.00 -5.55 35.92
N TYR A 659 41.71 -5.42 34.63
CA TYR A 659 41.39 -6.55 33.78
C TYR A 659 42.63 -7.08 33.07
N GLU A 660 42.92 -8.37 33.18
CA GLU A 660 44.16 -8.98 32.68
C GLU A 660 43.98 -9.72 31.33
N GLY A 661 42.74 -9.80 30.82
CA GLY A 661 42.44 -10.49 29.55
C GLY A 661 42.65 -9.61 28.31
N PRO A 662 42.44 -10.14 27.09
CA PRO A 662 42.45 -9.34 25.86
C PRO A 662 41.24 -8.40 25.80
N LEU A 663 41.33 -7.33 25.00
CA LEU A 663 40.26 -6.34 24.82
C LEU A 663 38.89 -7.02 24.72
N LEU A 664 38.00 -6.66 25.63
CA LEU A 664 36.65 -7.20 25.69
C LEU A 664 35.65 -6.05 25.81
N VAL A 665 34.62 -6.07 24.97
CA VAL A 665 33.51 -5.11 25.04
C VAL A 665 32.22 -5.87 25.24
N LEU A 666 31.62 -5.69 26.41
CA LEU A 666 30.32 -6.26 26.77
C LEU A 666 29.27 -5.17 26.79
N GLY A 667 28.02 -5.54 26.56
CA GLY A 667 26.89 -4.71 26.93
C GLY A 667 26.55 -4.87 28.40
N VAL A 668 25.94 -3.85 29.00
CA VAL A 668 25.51 -3.88 30.40
C VAL A 668 24.08 -3.37 30.55
N ALA A 669 23.25 -4.15 31.22
CA ALA A 669 21.92 -3.73 31.66
C ALA A 669 21.96 -3.41 33.16
N PHE A 670 21.58 -2.18 33.53
CA PHE A 670 21.45 -1.78 34.93
C PHE A 670 20.02 -2.12 35.41
N ILE A 671 19.92 -3.15 36.26
CA ILE A 671 18.63 -3.75 36.62
C ILE A 671 17.77 -2.73 37.38
N SER A 672 16.51 -2.60 36.95
CA SER A 672 15.56 -1.70 37.61
C SER A 672 15.08 -2.27 38.94
N LYS A 673 14.78 -1.41 39.92
CA LYS A 673 14.04 -1.80 41.13
C LYS A 673 12.53 -1.92 40.89
N LYS A 674 12.00 -1.23 39.89
CA LYS A 674 10.57 -1.27 39.55
C LYS A 674 10.28 -2.57 38.81
N SER A 675 9.24 -3.29 39.22
CA SER A 675 8.85 -4.58 38.61
C SER A 675 8.32 -4.46 37.17
N ILE A 676 7.86 -3.27 36.77
CA ILE A 676 7.24 -3.02 35.44
C ILE A 676 8.24 -2.87 34.29
N ILE A 677 9.54 -2.74 34.58
CA ILE A 677 10.64 -2.65 33.60
C ILE A 677 11.79 -3.56 34.04
N ASP A 678 12.58 -4.08 33.12
CA ASP A 678 13.68 -5.00 33.39
C ASP A 678 14.98 -4.28 33.72
N ALA A 679 15.37 -3.31 32.88
CA ALA A 679 16.49 -2.41 33.08
C ALA A 679 16.04 -0.96 32.96
N TYR A 680 16.68 -0.05 33.71
CA TYR A 680 16.39 1.39 33.60
C TYR A 680 17.45 2.15 32.78
N HIS A 681 18.57 1.52 32.50
CA HIS A 681 19.70 2.11 31.79
C HIS A 681 20.58 1.02 31.17
N THR A 682 21.31 1.37 30.11
CA THR A 682 22.23 0.46 29.40
C THR A 682 23.45 1.19 28.82
N GLY A 683 24.44 0.42 28.37
CA GLY A 683 25.66 0.92 27.74
C GLY A 683 26.63 -0.21 27.40
N PHE A 684 27.89 0.17 27.16
CA PHE A 684 29.00 -0.77 27.00
C PHE A 684 29.91 -0.73 28.23
N VAL A 685 30.43 -1.89 28.63
CA VAL A 685 31.56 -2.01 29.54
C VAL A 685 32.77 -2.45 28.73
N VAL A 686 33.81 -1.65 28.78
CA VAL A 686 35.05 -1.83 28.01
C VAL A 686 36.13 -2.28 29.00
N PHE A 687 36.69 -3.45 28.73
CA PHE A 687 37.74 -4.07 29.50
C PHE A 687 39.05 -3.99 28.69
N ILE A 688 39.93 -3.09 29.12
CA ILE A 688 41.25 -2.87 28.51
C ILE A 688 42.30 -3.60 29.37
N PRO A 689 43.24 -4.36 28.77
CA PRO A 689 44.30 -5.04 29.51
C PRO A 689 45.08 -4.10 30.44
N GLY A 690 45.21 -4.44 31.71
CA GLY A 690 45.93 -3.69 32.74
C GLY A 690 45.18 -2.49 33.32
N GLU A 691 43.95 -2.21 32.87
CA GLU A 691 43.17 -1.06 33.32
C GLU A 691 41.91 -1.46 34.09
N LEU A 692 41.36 -0.51 34.86
CA LEU A 692 40.04 -0.67 35.46
C LEU A 692 38.95 -0.65 34.37
N PRO A 693 37.90 -1.50 34.46
CA PRO A 693 36.79 -1.50 33.51
C PRO A 693 36.11 -0.14 33.42
N ARG A 694 35.81 0.29 32.20
CA ARG A 694 35.17 1.57 31.90
C ARG A 694 33.74 1.34 31.40
N VAL A 695 32.83 2.25 31.72
CA VAL A 695 31.48 2.28 31.15
C VAL A 695 31.35 3.41 30.17
N ARG A 696 30.85 3.11 28.97
CA ARG A 696 30.40 4.10 27.99
C ARG A 696 28.89 4.06 27.89
N HIS A 697 28.25 5.21 28.03
CA HIS A 697 26.80 5.29 27.96
C HIS A 697 26.29 6.70 27.63
N ALA A 698 25.12 6.79 27.01
CA ALA A 698 24.39 8.04 26.89
C ALA A 698 23.79 8.43 28.24
N SER A 699 24.25 9.53 28.84
CA SER A 699 23.88 9.93 30.19
C SER A 699 22.85 11.05 30.19
N SER A 700 21.65 10.77 30.70
CA SER A 700 20.61 11.79 30.92
C SER A 700 21.01 12.86 31.94
N LEU A 701 21.91 12.51 32.87
CA LEU A 701 22.46 13.41 33.88
C LEU A 701 23.54 14.32 33.31
N LYS A 702 24.47 13.77 32.51
CA LYS A 702 25.55 14.54 31.86
C LYS A 702 25.11 15.19 30.55
N LYS A 703 23.90 14.91 30.08
CA LYS A 703 23.29 15.39 28.82
C LYS A 703 24.09 15.02 27.55
N ARG A 704 24.91 13.97 27.62
CA ARG A 704 25.71 13.46 26.51
C ARG A 704 26.20 12.03 26.74
N VAL A 705 26.73 11.39 25.70
CA VAL A 705 27.51 10.16 25.81
C VAL A 705 28.82 10.45 26.52
N VAL A 706 29.12 9.65 27.54
CA VAL A 706 30.32 9.79 28.36
C VAL A 706 31.00 8.44 28.56
N GLU A 707 32.30 8.49 28.82
CA GLU A 707 33.08 7.39 29.37
C GLU A 707 33.50 7.73 30.80
N MET A 708 33.44 6.75 31.70
CA MET A 708 34.00 6.85 33.05
C MET A 708 34.33 5.48 33.62
N ASN A 709 35.07 5.41 34.73
CA ASN A 709 35.32 4.14 35.43
C ASN A 709 33.99 3.51 35.87
N MET A 710 33.83 2.21 35.62
CA MET A 710 32.62 1.48 35.94
C MET A 710 32.38 1.41 37.46
N VAL A 711 33.44 1.24 38.25
CA VAL A 711 33.34 1.28 39.73
C VAL A 711 32.81 2.61 40.24
N ASP A 712 33.23 3.74 39.66
CA ASP A 712 32.78 5.07 40.07
C ASP A 712 31.31 5.30 39.68
N TYR A 713 30.91 4.82 38.50
CA TYR A 713 29.51 4.80 38.11
C TYR A 713 28.64 4.01 39.10
N LEU A 714 29.06 2.78 39.45
CA LEU A 714 28.33 1.93 40.40
C LEU A 714 28.25 2.57 41.79
N LYS A 715 29.33 3.20 42.28
CA LYS A 715 29.33 3.95 43.54
C LYS A 715 28.34 5.13 43.49
N SER A 716 28.30 5.89 42.40
CA SER A 716 27.34 7.00 42.21
C SER A 716 25.87 6.54 42.11
N SER A 717 25.66 5.26 41.85
CA SER A 717 24.36 4.61 41.72
C SER A 717 23.99 3.73 42.92
N LYS A 718 24.78 3.78 44.01
CA LYS A 718 24.51 3.00 45.23
C LYS A 718 23.07 3.21 45.70
N GLY A 719 22.37 2.11 45.96
CA GLY A 719 20.97 2.13 46.39
C GLY A 719 19.94 2.39 45.27
N LYS A 720 20.34 2.64 44.03
CA LYS A 720 19.42 2.84 42.89
C LYS A 720 19.12 1.55 42.11
N LEU A 721 20.03 0.58 42.12
CA LEU A 721 19.93 -0.68 41.38
C LEU A 721 20.19 -1.90 42.28
N PRO A 722 19.58 -3.07 41.99
CA PRO A 722 19.94 -4.34 42.64
C PRO A 722 21.30 -4.90 42.21
N GLY A 723 21.69 -4.65 40.95
CA GLY A 723 22.90 -5.19 40.33
C GLY A 723 22.89 -4.98 38.82
N ILE A 724 23.81 -5.64 38.10
CA ILE A 724 24.00 -5.48 36.66
C ILE A 724 23.94 -6.83 35.94
N SER A 725 23.37 -6.87 34.74
CA SER A 725 23.53 -8.01 33.83
C SER A 725 24.53 -7.64 32.74
N LEU A 726 25.56 -8.45 32.55
CA LEU A 726 26.47 -8.33 31.42
C LEU A 726 25.98 -9.22 30.28
N PHE A 727 26.17 -8.78 29.04
CA PHE A 727 25.84 -9.58 27.86
C PHE A 727 26.89 -9.39 26.77
N GLU A 728 27.20 -10.47 26.07
CA GLU A 728 28.09 -10.46 24.92
C GLU A 728 27.28 -10.21 23.64
N PHE A 729 27.92 -9.64 22.63
CA PHE A 729 27.33 -9.46 21.31
C PHE A 729 27.74 -10.61 20.39
N ILE A 730 26.80 -11.10 19.59
CA ILE A 730 27.03 -12.23 18.70
C ILE A 730 26.96 -11.79 17.24
N GLN A 731 27.89 -12.31 16.44
CA GLN A 731 27.88 -12.17 14.99
C GLN A 731 27.20 -13.41 14.41
N LYS A 732 26.07 -13.21 13.72
CA LYS A 732 25.34 -14.29 13.02
C LYS A 732 25.92 -14.56 11.64
#